data_AF-A0A5M3YXU6-F1
#
_entry.id   AF-A0A5M3YXU6-F1
#
_cell.length_a   1.000
_cell.length_b   1.000
_cell.length_c   1.000
_cell.angle_alpha   90.00
_cell.angle_beta   90.00
_cell.angle_gamma   90.00
#
_symmetry.space_group_name_H-M   'P 1'
#
loop_
_entity.id
_entity.type
_entity.pdbx_description
1 polymer ?
#
loop_
_entity_poly.entity_id
_entity_poly.type
_entity_poly.pdbx_seq_one_letter_code
_entity_poly.pdbx_strand_id
1 'polypeptide(L)'
;MGVTVFRNVKDYGAVGDGVTDDTAAINRAITDGNRCGETCGSSTTTPAVVYFPSGTYLISSPLIQYYYTQFVGNPNALPTLKATPNFAGIGVISANVYIPGASGAEWYVPQSNFYRQVRNFIIDISDCPTVTPDGFAPTGIHWQVGQATSIENVQFVMSQADGTTHVGIFMENGSGGYLGDLTFTGGAIGMWCGSQQFTSRNLKFRNCVQAIEMIWDWGWTWHGLDILLCQIGINVTALTSATAEHNQGVAAIAVLDSVFTNVPIAILTSGKTNIMMENVKLNNAPIAVGFSGGPTVLQGGDVLIDNYGNGNNFIQNGATLTETFLNGAYSPSAKAAAPSSLRSSSGWFARSKPQYQNVGIGGFIDIKAAGAAGNGQTDDTAVINRVLASSAGSSIVYFPHGTYMVSDTISIPPGTKIVGEVWSEIMGFGDKFADISNPRVMIRVGTSGQTGEVEISDMLFTVQGATAGAILMEWNLAQASQGSAGMWDAHFRVGGALGSDLQFDDCPWTQVEPNPDCIAATTLFHITSSASLYLENVWVWTADHDLDIPAQSQVSVYTARCLLIESQGPVWLWGTGSEHCTLYQYRFYHSQNIFAATLQTETPYYQPNPKAPAPFTGAYALPDDPTFTYCSPDSATCAYAWGMEIIGSSNIMIYGAGFYSWFQWYSQACLSIEACQERISRVINSDNIFIVNLYTKGVYSMIQGSSTSDVLALQNMDGFLGTIVGWTGLDTIGQLDSPSSVIPLPPWVWTVPSPTVSCHIPCVIQPPPTPIRPIQPPAYTTTISGTPVTVTPPVIETPGISVQSISVVVPTGQTVTPIIVPSPSITVPLIVPTAGNWPGGAPPIIPPPIPLPIPPPLVPVCYQFCSDADWPPILPPIVVVDGPPLPVGAPPPVVAGADDPDVEENNGDCGILFETSLTDWPNSGDVPDWGQETGETGGTCQWAGTIQSYSNTWTISVPSGQTSVNIDLFNLLGFGSYGYTLDGATMQAYSVSATGWSVSMSPTSSNPTSSGTFIDFDIPTNPLPTSITLTPSLPGGTSSINLHIEIRASQSCGGNPIPDPAGSGSSGSGGDGDSSLELIFPANLNGDIVCGSDSVAGVSRMTDCMFSYNSGIVQGQLLTETATITTGNPTSNCIRSGETKNKEGIITNRWCLVYQFNTCAFVISDKSELFGSSFPGWSVISGQVMRNFAIQAANQCSGSSKTAVAAGPFQPFGVIAQSLCLTSPDHPEICAVP
;
A
#
# COMPACT_ATOMS: atom_id res chain seq x y z
N MET A 1 -25.93 19.92 25.60
CA MET A 1 -27.19 20.63 25.27
C MET A 1 -28.01 19.73 24.34
N GLY A 2 -29.31 19.93 24.17
CA GLY A 2 -30.14 19.01 23.39
C GLY A 2 -29.87 19.10 21.88
N VAL A 3 -29.11 18.14 21.33
CA VAL A 3 -29.00 17.92 19.89
C VAL A 3 -30.26 17.15 19.45
N THR A 4 -30.96 17.65 18.44
CA THR A 4 -32.08 16.94 17.81
C THR A 4 -31.50 15.77 17.01
N VAL A 5 -31.74 14.52 17.40
CA VAL A 5 -31.14 13.34 16.72
C VAL A 5 -32.03 12.81 15.60
N PHE A 6 -33.26 12.41 15.94
CA PHE A 6 -34.30 12.11 14.97
C PHE A 6 -34.78 13.36 14.23
N ARG A 7 -34.77 13.32 12.91
CA ARG A 7 -35.16 14.43 12.03
C ARG A 7 -36.03 13.91 10.90
N ASN A 8 -37.34 14.14 10.94
CA ASN A 8 -38.25 13.79 9.85
C ASN A 8 -38.23 14.90 8.79
N VAL A 9 -37.88 14.56 7.54
CA VAL A 9 -37.71 15.55 6.46
C VAL A 9 -38.95 16.43 6.21
N LYS A 10 -40.15 15.94 6.52
CA LYS A 10 -41.39 16.72 6.37
C LYS A 10 -41.53 17.84 7.38
N ASP A 11 -40.92 17.72 8.56
CA ASP A 11 -40.90 18.77 9.57
C ASP A 11 -39.97 19.94 9.16
N TYR A 12 -39.02 19.68 8.25
CA TYR A 12 -38.15 20.68 7.62
C TYR A 12 -38.74 21.24 6.30
N GLY A 13 -39.97 20.84 5.96
CA GLY A 13 -40.74 21.36 4.82
C GLY A 13 -40.71 20.51 3.55
N ALA A 14 -40.21 19.27 3.61
CA ALA A 14 -40.30 18.35 2.46
C ALA A 14 -41.74 17.86 2.26
N VAL A 15 -42.24 17.88 1.04
CA VAL A 15 -43.64 17.51 0.72
C VAL A 15 -43.75 16.03 0.39
N GLY A 16 -42.82 15.49 -0.41
CA GLY A 16 -42.84 14.10 -0.87
C GLY A 16 -43.99 13.78 -1.85
N ASP A 17 -44.37 14.74 -2.70
CA ASP A 17 -45.45 14.64 -3.69
C ASP A 17 -44.99 14.31 -5.13
N GLY A 18 -43.68 14.28 -5.38
CA GLY A 18 -43.06 14.06 -6.69
C GLY A 18 -43.08 15.28 -7.63
N VAL A 19 -43.44 16.46 -7.12
CA VAL A 19 -43.58 17.71 -7.88
C VAL A 19 -42.81 18.86 -7.24
N THR A 20 -42.85 18.94 -5.91
CA THR A 20 -42.10 19.92 -5.12
C THR A 20 -40.65 19.45 -5.01
N ASP A 21 -39.71 20.35 -5.33
CA ASP A 21 -38.28 20.13 -5.10
C ASP A 21 -38.00 20.13 -3.59
N ASP A 22 -37.67 18.95 -3.07
CA ASP A 22 -37.47 18.70 -1.65
C ASP A 22 -35.98 18.75 -1.25
N THR A 23 -35.03 18.92 -2.20
CA THR A 23 -33.58 18.93 -1.92
C THR A 23 -33.23 19.89 -0.80
N ALA A 24 -33.72 21.13 -0.87
CA ALA A 24 -33.40 22.15 0.13
C ALA A 24 -34.00 21.84 1.52
N ALA A 25 -35.15 21.15 1.58
CA ALA A 25 -35.76 20.75 2.85
C ALA A 25 -35.03 19.57 3.48
N ILE A 26 -34.63 18.59 2.67
CA ILE A 26 -33.88 17.42 3.11
C ILE A 26 -32.47 17.83 3.55
N ASN A 27 -31.75 18.66 2.78
CA ASN A 27 -30.43 19.17 3.20
C ASN A 27 -30.50 20.04 4.46
N ARG A 28 -31.60 20.78 4.72
CA ARG A 28 -31.82 21.39 6.06
C ARG A 28 -31.96 20.34 7.16
N ALA A 29 -32.74 19.29 6.93
CA ALA A 29 -32.84 18.18 7.90
C ALA A 29 -31.50 17.47 8.12
N ILE A 30 -30.62 17.37 7.12
CA ILE A 30 -29.32 16.73 7.28
C ILE A 30 -28.34 17.60 8.08
N THR A 31 -28.40 18.94 7.93
CA THR A 31 -27.41 19.88 8.47
C THR A 31 -27.79 20.53 9.80
N ASP A 32 -29.07 20.46 10.21
CA ASP A 32 -29.55 21.09 11.44
C ASP A 32 -28.86 20.56 12.71
N GLY A 33 -28.53 21.49 13.61
CA GLY A 33 -27.79 21.23 14.85
C GLY A 33 -26.28 21.50 14.79
N ASN A 34 -25.78 22.28 13.82
CA ASN A 34 -24.35 22.63 13.65
C ASN A 34 -23.44 21.39 13.61
N ARG A 35 -23.71 20.52 12.64
CA ARG A 35 -23.09 19.20 12.52
C ARG A 35 -21.76 19.23 11.75
N CYS A 36 -21.03 18.13 11.86
CA CYS A 36 -19.78 17.87 11.15
C CYS A 36 -19.95 17.84 9.61
N GLY A 37 -19.53 18.92 8.96
CA GLY A 37 -19.45 19.13 7.50
C GLY A 37 -18.01 19.36 7.04
N GLU A 38 -17.79 20.29 6.09
CA GLU A 38 -16.50 20.56 5.44
C GLU A 38 -15.27 20.71 6.36
N THR A 39 -15.40 21.31 7.54
CA THR A 39 -14.25 21.73 8.37
C THR A 39 -14.04 20.91 9.66
N CYS A 40 -14.81 19.85 9.88
CA CYS A 40 -14.72 19.05 11.12
C CYS A 40 -13.73 17.88 11.06
N GLY A 41 -13.44 17.33 9.87
CA GLY A 41 -12.73 16.05 9.71
C GLY A 41 -13.58 14.83 10.07
N SER A 42 -14.01 14.73 11.33
CA SER A 42 -14.93 13.71 11.85
C SER A 42 -15.66 14.20 13.11
N SER A 43 -16.62 13.43 13.62
CA SER A 43 -17.35 13.72 14.87
C SER A 43 -18.12 12.51 15.36
N THR A 44 -18.10 12.24 16.67
CA THR A 44 -19.02 11.29 17.33
C THR A 44 -20.21 12.00 17.98
N THR A 45 -20.05 13.30 18.24
CA THR A 45 -20.95 14.14 19.05
C THR A 45 -22.12 14.79 18.31
N THR A 46 -22.17 14.69 16.96
CA THR A 46 -23.20 15.35 16.13
C THR A 46 -24.09 14.41 15.29
N PRO A 47 -24.71 13.36 15.87
CA PRO A 47 -25.48 12.33 15.15
C PRO A 47 -26.72 12.81 14.39
N ALA A 48 -27.15 12.00 13.42
CA ALA A 48 -28.46 12.11 12.79
C ALA A 48 -29.10 10.78 12.37
N VAL A 49 -30.39 10.63 12.68
CA VAL A 49 -31.33 9.78 11.93
C VAL A 49 -32.22 10.72 11.13
N VAL A 50 -31.96 10.81 9.82
CA VAL A 50 -32.81 11.56 8.88
C VAL A 50 -33.85 10.58 8.35
N TYR A 51 -35.09 10.73 8.82
CA TYR A 51 -36.21 9.85 8.50
C TYR A 51 -37.04 10.39 7.33
N PHE A 52 -37.35 9.49 6.40
CA PHE A 52 -38.13 9.79 5.20
C PHE A 52 -39.44 8.99 5.24
N PRO A 53 -40.57 9.64 5.61
CA PRO A 53 -41.89 9.05 5.43
C PRO A 53 -42.16 8.70 3.97
N SER A 54 -43.12 7.82 3.71
CA SER A 54 -43.51 7.46 2.34
C SER A 54 -43.91 8.69 1.50
N GLY A 55 -43.50 8.68 0.23
CA GLY A 55 -43.68 9.77 -0.71
C GLY A 55 -42.62 9.70 -1.81
N THR A 56 -42.74 10.58 -2.81
CA THR A 56 -41.72 10.79 -3.83
C THR A 56 -41.09 12.16 -3.60
N TYR A 57 -39.83 12.20 -3.21
CA TYR A 57 -39.08 13.42 -2.98
C TYR A 57 -38.32 13.77 -4.26
N LEU A 58 -38.62 14.91 -4.87
CA LEU A 58 -37.96 15.36 -6.09
C LEU A 58 -36.65 16.06 -5.73
N ILE A 59 -35.53 15.64 -6.33
CA ILE A 59 -34.17 16.03 -5.96
C ILE A 59 -33.47 16.70 -7.15
N SER A 60 -32.99 17.93 -7.02
CA SER A 60 -32.28 18.68 -8.08
C SER A 60 -30.76 18.76 -7.90
N SER A 61 -30.25 18.56 -6.69
CA SER A 61 -28.81 18.46 -6.41
C SER A 61 -28.56 17.51 -5.21
N PRO A 62 -27.30 17.03 -5.02
CA PRO A 62 -26.98 16.01 -4.04
C PRO A 62 -27.52 16.26 -2.62
N LEU A 63 -28.00 15.18 -2.02
CA LEU A 63 -28.23 15.09 -0.58
C LEU A 63 -26.87 14.79 0.07
N ILE A 64 -26.23 15.82 0.61
CA ILE A 64 -24.90 15.71 1.22
C ILE A 64 -25.06 15.04 2.56
N GLN A 65 -24.71 13.76 2.66
CA GLN A 65 -24.76 13.04 3.92
C GLN A 65 -23.57 13.50 4.78
N TYR A 66 -23.85 14.32 5.78
CA TYR A 66 -22.84 14.75 6.77
C TYR A 66 -22.32 13.55 7.58
N TYR A 67 -21.18 13.69 8.26
CA TYR A 67 -20.59 12.62 9.08
C TYR A 67 -21.58 12.08 10.14
N TYR A 68 -21.40 10.84 10.62
CA TYR A 68 -22.23 10.23 11.68
C TYR A 68 -23.76 10.26 11.41
N THR A 69 -24.18 9.87 10.19
CA THR A 69 -25.57 10.02 9.70
C THR A 69 -26.17 8.72 9.16
N GLN A 70 -27.42 8.45 9.57
CA GLN A 70 -28.29 7.44 8.96
C GLN A 70 -29.40 8.12 8.15
N PHE A 71 -29.57 7.73 6.89
CA PHE A 71 -30.80 7.98 6.11
C PHE A 71 -31.70 6.76 6.22
N VAL A 72 -32.92 6.95 6.72
CA VAL A 72 -33.85 5.86 7.01
C VAL A 72 -35.20 6.13 6.35
N GLY A 73 -35.47 5.45 5.25
CA GLY A 73 -36.80 5.44 4.62
C GLY A 73 -37.80 4.56 5.37
N ASN A 74 -39.09 4.83 5.21
CA ASN A 74 -40.15 3.98 5.75
C ASN A 74 -40.10 2.57 5.13
N PRO A 75 -39.77 1.51 5.90
CA PRO A 75 -39.62 0.16 5.35
C PRO A 75 -40.95 -0.50 4.97
N ASN A 76 -42.10 0.03 5.43
CA ASN A 76 -43.42 -0.48 5.10
C ASN A 76 -43.98 0.06 3.77
N ALA A 77 -43.41 1.16 3.26
CA ALA A 77 -43.72 1.72 1.94
C ALA A 77 -42.57 2.67 1.56
N LEU A 78 -41.60 2.12 0.82
CA LEU A 78 -40.32 2.78 0.54
C LEU A 78 -40.54 4.17 -0.09
N PRO A 79 -39.94 5.24 0.46
CA PRO A 79 -39.89 6.53 -0.22
C PRO A 79 -39.00 6.46 -1.46
N THR A 80 -39.38 7.24 -2.49
CA THR A 80 -38.59 7.42 -3.70
C THR A 80 -37.83 8.73 -3.62
N LEU A 81 -36.49 8.70 -3.75
CA LEU A 81 -35.66 9.86 -4.07
C LEU A 81 -35.57 9.93 -5.59
N LYS A 82 -36.28 10.87 -6.22
CA LYS A 82 -36.36 10.99 -7.67
C LYS A 82 -35.52 12.17 -8.15
N ALA A 83 -34.46 11.92 -8.91
CA ALA A 83 -33.68 12.98 -9.52
C ALA A 83 -34.50 13.72 -10.60
N THR A 84 -34.37 15.04 -10.66
CA THR A 84 -34.95 15.84 -11.75
C THR A 84 -34.20 15.60 -13.07
N PRO A 85 -34.83 15.86 -14.23
CA PRO A 85 -34.14 15.86 -15.53
C PRO A 85 -32.97 16.85 -15.63
N ASN A 86 -32.88 17.83 -14.73
CA ASN A 86 -31.79 18.79 -14.66
C ASN A 86 -30.92 18.58 -13.40
N PHE A 87 -30.93 17.38 -12.82
CA PHE A 87 -30.12 17.07 -11.64
C PHE A 87 -28.63 17.28 -11.94
N ALA A 88 -27.95 18.06 -11.10
CA ALA A 88 -26.53 18.35 -11.22
C ALA A 88 -25.80 17.93 -9.94
N GLY A 89 -24.76 17.12 -10.08
CA GLY A 89 -23.90 16.63 -9.00
C GLY A 89 -23.44 15.18 -9.15
N ILE A 90 -22.44 14.80 -8.35
CA ILE A 90 -21.78 13.48 -8.39
C ILE A 90 -22.69 12.28 -8.04
N GLY A 91 -23.81 12.51 -7.33
CA GLY A 91 -24.81 11.48 -7.05
C GLY A 91 -25.98 12.00 -6.20
N VAL A 92 -27.16 11.36 -6.30
CA VAL A 92 -28.38 11.79 -5.57
C VAL A 92 -28.14 11.84 -4.05
N ILE A 93 -27.36 10.89 -3.53
CA ILE A 93 -26.74 10.97 -2.20
C ILE A 93 -25.23 11.01 -2.38
N SER A 94 -24.54 11.87 -1.60
CA SER A 94 -23.08 11.95 -1.56
C SER A 94 -22.59 11.74 -0.13
N ALA A 95 -21.80 10.70 0.11
CA ALA A 95 -21.21 10.39 1.42
C ALA A 95 -19.90 11.15 1.69
N ASN A 96 -19.27 11.67 0.65
CA ASN A 96 -18.15 12.61 0.73
C ASN A 96 -18.34 13.72 -0.32
N VAL A 97 -17.55 14.80 -0.23
CA VAL A 97 -17.66 15.95 -1.15
C VAL A 97 -16.27 16.43 -1.54
N TYR A 98 -16.01 16.47 -2.85
CA TYR A 98 -14.84 17.13 -3.42
C TYR A 98 -14.93 18.65 -3.25
N ILE A 99 -13.87 19.25 -2.72
CA ILE A 99 -13.74 20.69 -2.55
C ILE A 99 -13.34 21.30 -3.91
N PRO A 100 -14.18 22.16 -4.53
CA PRO A 100 -13.91 22.69 -5.86
C PRO A 100 -12.59 23.46 -5.93
N GLY A 101 -11.73 23.11 -6.89
CA GLY A 101 -10.43 23.75 -7.10
C GLY A 101 -9.31 23.31 -6.14
N ALA A 102 -9.58 22.43 -5.17
CA ALA A 102 -8.61 21.98 -4.18
C ALA A 102 -7.85 20.70 -4.57
N SER A 103 -7.54 20.51 -5.85
CA SER A 103 -6.75 19.38 -6.37
C SER A 103 -7.22 17.97 -5.95
N GLY A 104 -8.52 17.77 -5.76
CA GLY A 104 -9.09 16.51 -5.32
C GLY A 104 -9.20 16.33 -3.79
N ALA A 105 -8.92 17.37 -3.00
CA ALA A 105 -9.23 17.36 -1.58
C ALA A 105 -10.74 17.20 -1.32
N GLU A 106 -11.07 16.56 -0.21
CA GLU A 106 -12.42 16.12 0.15
C GLU A 106 -12.77 16.59 1.58
N TRP A 107 -14.05 16.64 1.92
CA TRP A 107 -14.51 17.01 3.27
C TRP A 107 -14.08 16.02 4.36
N TYR A 108 -14.02 14.73 4.01
CA TYR A 108 -13.64 13.66 4.93
C TYR A 108 -12.54 12.82 4.29
N VAL A 109 -11.56 12.38 5.07
CA VAL A 109 -10.59 11.37 4.62
C VAL A 109 -11.37 10.06 4.38
N PRO A 110 -11.31 9.43 3.19
CA PRO A 110 -12.10 8.24 2.86
C PRO A 110 -11.94 7.08 3.83
N GLN A 111 -10.71 6.87 4.29
CA GLN A 111 -10.33 5.85 5.27
C GLN A 111 -10.92 6.14 6.66
N SER A 112 -11.17 7.40 7.01
CA SER A 112 -11.79 7.82 8.28
C SER A 112 -13.28 8.17 8.15
N ASN A 113 -13.92 7.91 7.00
CA ASN A 113 -15.30 8.34 6.72
C ASN A 113 -16.33 7.32 7.26
N PHE A 114 -16.35 7.15 8.59
CA PHE A 114 -17.07 6.12 9.34
C PHE A 114 -18.56 6.44 9.62
N TYR A 115 -19.27 5.45 10.19
CA TYR A 115 -20.57 5.61 10.84
C TYR A 115 -21.68 6.22 9.95
N ARG A 116 -22.01 5.50 8.86
CA ARG A 116 -23.00 5.93 7.86
C ARG A 116 -23.97 4.81 7.52
N GLN A 117 -25.25 5.14 7.40
CA GLN A 117 -26.23 4.19 6.86
C GLN A 117 -27.13 4.83 5.80
N VAL A 118 -27.49 4.08 4.77
CA VAL A 118 -28.59 4.42 3.86
C VAL A 118 -29.50 3.18 3.74
N ARG A 119 -30.72 3.26 4.27
CA ARG A 119 -31.64 2.12 4.28
C ARG A 119 -33.08 2.44 3.86
N ASN A 120 -33.69 1.51 3.13
CA ASN A 120 -35.10 1.50 2.71
C ASN A 120 -35.50 2.59 1.69
N PHE A 121 -34.84 2.65 0.53
CA PHE A 121 -35.16 3.65 -0.51
C PHE A 121 -35.42 3.03 -1.88
N ILE A 122 -36.20 3.75 -2.69
CA ILE A 122 -36.07 3.71 -4.14
C ILE A 122 -35.29 4.97 -4.55
N ILE A 123 -34.21 4.82 -5.30
CA ILE A 123 -33.44 5.92 -5.88
C ILE A 123 -33.67 5.87 -7.39
N ASP A 124 -34.43 6.84 -7.89
CA ASP A 124 -34.88 6.91 -9.27
C ASP A 124 -34.14 8.03 -10.00
N ILE A 125 -33.23 7.63 -10.91
CA ILE A 125 -32.50 8.51 -11.80
C ILE A 125 -32.89 8.27 -13.27
N SER A 126 -34.03 7.61 -13.56
CA SER A 126 -34.38 7.24 -14.94
C SER A 126 -34.62 8.43 -15.87
N ASP A 127 -35.03 9.56 -15.31
CA ASP A 127 -35.39 10.77 -16.06
C ASP A 127 -34.18 11.71 -16.30
N CYS A 128 -33.00 11.38 -15.76
CA CYS A 128 -31.77 12.11 -16.03
C CYS A 128 -31.31 11.93 -17.48
N PRO A 129 -30.63 12.94 -18.07
CA PRO A 129 -29.93 12.83 -19.36
C PRO A 129 -28.71 11.92 -19.27
N THR A 130 -28.08 11.58 -20.40
CA THR A 130 -26.84 10.79 -20.42
C THR A 130 -25.60 11.53 -19.90
N VAL A 131 -25.68 12.83 -19.66
CA VAL A 131 -24.66 13.60 -18.92
C VAL A 131 -25.40 14.68 -18.14
N THR A 132 -25.13 14.77 -16.84
CA THR A 132 -25.68 15.83 -15.96
C THR A 132 -25.18 17.23 -16.41
N PRO A 133 -25.86 18.34 -16.02
CA PRO A 133 -25.47 19.69 -16.45
C PRO A 133 -24.04 20.10 -16.07
N ASP A 134 -23.47 19.48 -15.04
CA ASP A 134 -22.11 19.68 -14.53
C ASP A 134 -21.09 18.63 -15.01
N GLY A 135 -21.48 17.73 -15.90
CA GLY A 135 -20.57 16.84 -16.65
C GLY A 135 -20.44 15.41 -16.12
N PHE A 136 -21.04 15.08 -14.98
CA PHE A 136 -21.01 13.73 -14.40
C PHE A 136 -21.98 12.78 -15.10
N ALA A 137 -21.70 11.47 -15.02
CA ALA A 137 -22.70 10.44 -15.24
C ALA A 137 -23.77 10.52 -14.13
N PRO A 138 -25.08 10.47 -14.44
CA PRO A 138 -26.11 10.45 -13.41
C PRO A 138 -25.95 9.23 -12.52
N THR A 139 -25.85 9.48 -11.21
CA THR A 139 -25.46 8.45 -10.24
C THR A 139 -26.43 8.43 -9.06
N GLY A 140 -26.79 7.23 -8.59
CA GLY A 140 -27.68 7.07 -7.43
C GLY A 140 -27.01 7.48 -6.12
N ILE A 141 -25.88 6.84 -5.77
CA ILE A 141 -25.11 7.16 -4.55
C ILE A 141 -23.61 7.24 -4.89
N HIS A 142 -22.96 8.32 -4.48
CA HIS A 142 -21.51 8.38 -4.34
C HIS A 142 -21.15 7.93 -2.90
N TRP A 143 -20.49 6.77 -2.77
CA TRP A 143 -20.33 5.99 -1.53
C TRP A 143 -18.87 5.73 -1.16
N GLN A 144 -18.08 6.81 -1.11
CA GLN A 144 -16.70 6.79 -0.64
C GLN A 144 -16.64 6.81 0.90
N VAL A 145 -16.34 5.67 1.53
CA VAL A 145 -16.54 5.44 2.99
C VAL A 145 -15.50 4.53 3.65
N GLY A 146 -15.42 4.59 4.99
CA GLY A 146 -14.65 3.67 5.85
C GLY A 146 -15.52 2.59 6.53
N GLN A 147 -15.01 2.00 7.60
CA GLN A 147 -15.67 1.00 8.45
C GLN A 147 -16.95 1.53 9.15
N ALA A 148 -17.75 0.61 9.71
CA ALA A 148 -19.05 0.89 10.32
C ALA A 148 -20.03 1.64 9.39
N THR A 149 -20.03 1.26 8.11
CA THR A 149 -20.94 1.82 7.10
C THR A 149 -21.75 0.75 6.38
N SER A 150 -23.01 1.07 6.06
CA SER A 150 -23.92 0.15 5.37
C SER A 150 -24.91 0.82 4.40
N ILE A 151 -25.18 0.12 3.30
CA ILE A 151 -26.37 0.37 2.47
C ILE A 151 -27.24 -0.88 2.52
N GLU A 152 -28.52 -0.74 2.89
CA GLU A 152 -29.43 -1.87 3.08
C GLU A 152 -30.81 -1.65 2.42
N ASN A 153 -31.34 -2.63 1.69
CA ASN A 153 -32.70 -2.58 1.15
C ASN A 153 -32.96 -1.32 0.30
N VAL A 154 -32.08 -1.07 -0.68
CA VAL A 154 -32.18 0.07 -1.61
C VAL A 154 -32.36 -0.43 -3.04
N GLN A 155 -33.27 0.21 -3.78
CA GLN A 155 -33.59 -0.09 -5.18
C GLN A 155 -33.16 1.08 -6.07
N PHE A 156 -32.31 0.83 -7.05
CA PHE A 156 -31.85 1.80 -8.03
C PHE A 156 -32.61 1.63 -9.34
N VAL A 157 -33.28 2.68 -9.80
CA VAL A 157 -34.04 2.73 -11.05
C VAL A 157 -33.34 3.68 -12.01
N MET A 158 -32.90 3.14 -13.15
CA MET A 158 -32.01 3.81 -14.10
C MET A 158 -32.52 3.67 -15.53
N SER A 159 -32.04 4.54 -16.42
CA SER A 159 -32.41 4.48 -17.84
C SER A 159 -31.91 3.19 -18.50
N GLN A 160 -32.77 2.56 -19.29
CA GLN A 160 -32.49 1.40 -20.15
C GLN A 160 -32.36 1.79 -21.63
N ALA A 161 -32.26 3.09 -21.94
CA ALA A 161 -32.07 3.55 -23.31
C ALA A 161 -30.66 3.21 -23.82
N ASP A 162 -30.54 2.92 -25.12
CA ASP A 162 -29.26 2.71 -25.77
C ASP A 162 -28.36 3.96 -25.59
N GLY A 163 -27.11 3.75 -25.17
CA GLY A 163 -26.19 4.85 -24.84
C GLY A 163 -26.44 5.53 -23.48
N THR A 164 -27.25 4.92 -22.60
CA THR A 164 -27.29 5.29 -21.18
C THR A 164 -25.90 5.27 -20.55
N THR A 165 -25.67 6.17 -19.59
CA THR A 165 -24.45 6.29 -18.78
C THR A 165 -24.73 6.09 -17.29
N HIS A 166 -26.00 5.84 -16.91
CA HIS A 166 -26.44 5.94 -15.52
C HIS A 166 -25.74 4.89 -14.65
N VAL A 167 -25.35 5.30 -13.44
CA VAL A 167 -24.65 4.47 -12.45
C VAL A 167 -25.50 4.32 -11.19
N GLY A 168 -25.58 3.11 -10.63
CA GLY A 168 -26.31 2.90 -9.36
C GLY A 168 -25.52 3.44 -8.16
N ILE A 169 -24.36 2.83 -7.91
CA ILE A 169 -23.38 3.29 -6.91
C ILE A 169 -22.06 3.61 -7.61
N PHE A 170 -21.49 4.77 -7.31
CA PHE A 170 -20.11 5.12 -7.60
C PHE A 170 -19.29 5.12 -6.29
N MET A 171 -18.10 4.54 -6.33
CA MET A 171 -17.16 4.47 -5.21
C MET A 171 -15.76 4.34 -5.81
N GLU A 172 -14.94 5.37 -5.66
CA GLU A 172 -13.61 5.47 -6.25
C GLU A 172 -12.52 4.92 -5.32
N ASN A 173 -12.71 5.01 -4.01
CA ASN A 173 -11.82 4.51 -2.96
C ASN A 173 -12.58 4.43 -1.62
N GLY A 174 -11.87 3.99 -0.57
CA GLY A 174 -12.39 3.85 0.80
C GLY A 174 -11.75 2.68 1.54
N SER A 175 -12.16 2.47 2.79
CA SER A 175 -11.83 1.27 3.59
C SER A 175 -13.11 0.68 4.21
N GLY A 176 -14.04 0.26 3.35
CA GLY A 176 -15.31 -0.30 3.79
C GLY A 176 -15.20 -1.68 4.45
N GLY A 177 -16.30 -2.28 4.92
CA GLY A 177 -17.69 -1.82 4.84
C GLY A 177 -18.63 -2.93 4.38
N TYR A 178 -19.94 -2.71 4.52
CA TYR A 178 -20.96 -3.70 4.19
C TYR A 178 -22.02 -3.16 3.21
N LEU A 179 -22.47 -3.99 2.26
CA LEU A 179 -23.57 -3.68 1.35
C LEU A 179 -24.57 -4.85 1.31
N GLY A 180 -25.84 -4.59 1.58
CA GLY A 180 -26.86 -5.62 1.78
C GLY A 180 -28.17 -5.38 0.99
N ASP A 181 -28.74 -6.45 0.45
CA ASP A 181 -30.13 -6.49 -0.04
C ASP A 181 -30.46 -5.41 -1.12
N LEU A 182 -29.53 -5.14 -2.04
CA LEU A 182 -29.66 -4.10 -3.05
C LEU A 182 -30.30 -4.62 -4.35
N THR A 183 -31.00 -3.75 -5.09
CA THR A 183 -31.55 -4.09 -6.43
C THR A 183 -31.28 -2.97 -7.43
N PHE A 184 -30.65 -3.29 -8.56
CA PHE A 184 -30.31 -2.37 -9.64
C PHE A 184 -31.10 -2.72 -10.88
N THR A 185 -31.82 -1.75 -11.47
CA THR A 185 -32.65 -1.93 -12.66
C THR A 185 -32.30 -0.90 -13.73
N GLY A 186 -31.78 -1.37 -14.87
CA GLY A 186 -31.26 -0.53 -15.95
C GLY A 186 -29.83 -0.04 -15.70
N GLY A 187 -29.45 1.04 -16.39
CA GLY A 187 -28.17 1.71 -16.22
C GLY A 187 -27.03 1.12 -17.07
N ALA A 188 -25.99 1.94 -17.25
CA ALA A 188 -24.74 1.49 -17.87
C ALA A 188 -24.00 0.56 -16.91
N ILE A 189 -23.92 0.95 -15.64
CA ILE A 189 -23.20 0.22 -14.59
C ILE A 189 -24.09 0.15 -13.35
N GLY A 190 -24.33 -1.05 -12.80
CA GLY A 190 -25.02 -1.19 -11.52
C GLY A 190 -24.19 -0.62 -10.36
N MET A 191 -22.95 -1.10 -10.22
CA MET A 191 -21.95 -0.57 -9.28
C MET A 191 -20.62 -0.32 -10.00
N TRP A 192 -20.09 0.89 -9.89
CA TRP A 192 -18.75 1.26 -10.34
C TRP A 192 -17.90 1.53 -9.10
N CYS A 193 -17.10 0.56 -8.67
CA CYS A 193 -16.57 0.51 -7.31
C CYS A 193 -15.08 0.15 -7.20
N GLY A 194 -14.37 0.79 -6.26
CA GLY A 194 -13.05 0.41 -5.80
C GLY A 194 -12.84 0.86 -4.35
N SER A 195 -12.18 0.03 -3.55
CA SER A 195 -11.97 0.20 -2.11
C SER A 195 -10.91 -0.80 -1.66
N GLN A 196 -10.28 -0.60 -0.50
CA GLN A 196 -9.36 -1.58 0.08
C GLN A 196 -10.05 -2.96 0.19
N GLN A 197 -11.12 -3.04 0.97
CA GLN A 197 -11.94 -4.25 1.09
C GLN A 197 -13.43 -3.88 1.23
N PHE A 198 -14.29 -4.87 1.02
CA PHE A 198 -15.73 -4.80 1.32
C PHE A 198 -16.33 -6.20 1.43
N THR A 199 -17.53 -6.27 2.02
CA THR A 199 -18.43 -7.44 1.95
C THR A 199 -19.77 -7.02 1.34
N SER A 200 -20.26 -7.77 0.35
CA SER A 200 -21.50 -7.44 -0.36
C SER A 200 -22.42 -8.66 -0.47
N ARG A 201 -23.68 -8.52 -0.04
CA ARG A 201 -24.61 -9.63 0.12
C ARG A 201 -26.01 -9.39 -0.45
N ASN A 202 -26.55 -10.35 -1.22
CA ASN A 202 -27.91 -10.32 -1.79
C ASN A 202 -28.14 -9.11 -2.72
N LEU A 203 -27.24 -8.93 -3.70
CA LEU A 203 -27.32 -7.85 -4.69
C LEU A 203 -27.96 -8.39 -5.98
N LYS A 204 -28.98 -7.68 -6.49
CA LYS A 204 -29.75 -8.08 -7.68
C LYS A 204 -29.53 -7.09 -8.81
N PHE A 205 -29.12 -7.56 -9.97
CA PHE A 205 -28.89 -6.72 -11.15
C PHE A 205 -29.82 -7.13 -12.29
N ARG A 206 -30.46 -6.16 -12.93
CA ARG A 206 -31.56 -6.36 -13.90
C ARG A 206 -31.40 -5.42 -15.09
N ASN A 207 -31.06 -5.95 -16.26
CA ASN A 207 -30.93 -5.18 -17.50
C ASN A 207 -29.91 -4.01 -17.42
N CYS A 208 -28.87 -4.14 -16.58
CA CYS A 208 -27.70 -3.25 -16.61
C CYS A 208 -26.85 -3.61 -17.83
N VAL A 209 -26.12 -2.67 -18.44
CA VAL A 209 -25.14 -3.06 -19.47
C VAL A 209 -24.02 -3.88 -18.82
N GLN A 210 -23.43 -3.35 -17.75
CA GLN A 210 -22.55 -4.05 -16.83
C GLN A 210 -23.18 -4.05 -15.44
N ALA A 211 -23.17 -5.18 -14.73
CA ALA A 211 -23.68 -5.20 -13.36
C ALA A 211 -22.67 -4.58 -12.38
N ILE A 212 -21.41 -5.01 -12.41
CA ILE A 212 -20.34 -4.50 -11.54
C ILE A 212 -19.10 -4.19 -12.40
N GLU A 213 -18.60 -2.96 -12.30
CA GLU A 213 -17.30 -2.51 -12.83
C GLU A 213 -16.38 -2.23 -11.64
N MET A 214 -15.32 -3.01 -11.48
CA MET A 214 -14.36 -2.84 -10.38
C MET A 214 -13.15 -2.04 -10.84
N ILE A 215 -12.91 -0.90 -10.16
CA ILE A 215 -11.82 0.05 -10.46
C ILE A 215 -10.49 -0.49 -9.93
N TRP A 216 -10.48 -0.91 -8.67
CA TRP A 216 -9.37 -1.54 -7.96
C TRP A 216 -9.89 -2.20 -6.67
N ASP A 217 -9.20 -3.20 -6.14
CA ASP A 217 -9.40 -3.66 -4.76
C ASP A 217 -8.14 -4.28 -4.16
N TRP A 218 -8.16 -4.57 -2.86
CA TRP A 218 -7.27 -5.52 -2.20
C TRP A 218 -7.96 -6.86 -1.99
N GLY A 219 -9.23 -6.84 -1.58
CA GLY A 219 -10.11 -7.94 -1.87
C GLY A 219 -11.57 -7.78 -1.44
N TRP A 220 -12.48 -8.35 -2.23
CA TRP A 220 -13.91 -8.18 -2.08
C TRP A 220 -14.65 -9.52 -2.09
N THR A 221 -15.50 -9.75 -1.08
CA THR A 221 -16.36 -10.94 -1.04
C THR A 221 -17.81 -10.61 -1.39
N TRP A 222 -18.32 -11.31 -2.40
CA TRP A 222 -19.66 -11.18 -2.96
C TRP A 222 -20.45 -12.45 -2.66
N HIS A 223 -21.59 -12.35 -1.96
CA HIS A 223 -22.44 -13.49 -1.64
C HIS A 223 -23.88 -13.28 -2.12
N GLY A 224 -24.43 -14.26 -2.84
CA GLY A 224 -25.82 -14.22 -3.30
C GLY A 224 -26.07 -13.12 -4.35
N LEU A 225 -25.14 -12.92 -5.29
CA LEU A 225 -25.41 -12.11 -6.47
C LEU A 225 -26.50 -12.80 -7.32
N ASP A 226 -27.43 -12.02 -7.86
CA ASP A 226 -28.45 -12.49 -8.80
C ASP A 226 -28.46 -11.53 -9.98
N ILE A 227 -27.73 -11.89 -11.03
CA ILE A 227 -27.49 -11.06 -12.22
C ILE A 227 -28.30 -11.62 -13.39
N LEU A 228 -29.17 -10.79 -13.95
CA LEU A 228 -30.10 -11.17 -15.01
C LEU A 228 -30.07 -10.15 -16.16
N LEU A 229 -29.91 -10.66 -17.39
CA LEU A 229 -29.97 -9.88 -18.64
C LEU A 229 -28.95 -8.72 -18.70
N CYS A 230 -27.75 -8.92 -18.18
CA CYS A 230 -26.63 -7.98 -18.28
C CYS A 230 -25.62 -8.46 -19.34
N GLN A 231 -24.84 -7.58 -19.98
CA GLN A 231 -23.82 -8.01 -20.96
C GLN A 231 -22.59 -8.59 -20.25
N ILE A 232 -22.15 -7.94 -19.18
CA ILE A 232 -21.08 -8.38 -18.29
C ILE A 232 -21.61 -8.43 -16.85
N GLY A 233 -21.28 -9.50 -16.12
CA GLY A 233 -21.57 -9.62 -14.70
C GLY A 233 -20.61 -8.78 -13.85
N ILE A 234 -19.37 -9.23 -13.70
CA ILE A 234 -18.31 -8.51 -12.99
C ILE A 234 -17.15 -8.23 -13.96
N ASN A 235 -16.80 -6.96 -14.13
CA ASN A 235 -15.62 -6.55 -14.87
C ASN A 235 -14.48 -6.20 -13.89
N VAL A 236 -13.39 -6.95 -13.96
CA VAL A 236 -12.14 -6.74 -13.19
C VAL A 236 -10.94 -6.48 -14.12
N THR A 237 -11.19 -5.84 -15.26
CA THR A 237 -10.15 -5.54 -16.27
C THR A 237 -9.39 -4.23 -16.01
N ALA A 238 -9.89 -3.38 -15.12
CA ALA A 238 -9.30 -2.08 -14.84
C ALA A 238 -7.85 -2.19 -14.36
N LEU A 239 -6.97 -1.44 -15.03
CA LEU A 239 -5.60 -1.16 -14.63
C LEU A 239 -5.46 0.37 -14.76
N THR A 240 -5.85 1.10 -13.72
CA THR A 240 -5.94 2.57 -13.82
C THR A 240 -4.56 3.22 -13.92
N SER A 241 -4.49 4.41 -14.54
CA SER A 241 -3.25 5.19 -14.60
C SER A 241 -2.78 5.68 -13.23
N ALA A 242 -3.69 5.92 -12.29
CA ALA A 242 -3.37 6.31 -10.91
C ALA A 242 -2.76 5.15 -10.09
N THR A 243 -3.09 3.89 -10.43
CA THR A 243 -2.54 2.70 -9.77
C THR A 243 -1.35 2.09 -10.51
N ALA A 244 -0.98 2.65 -11.68
CA ALA A 244 0.08 2.13 -12.54
C ALA A 244 1.49 2.20 -11.92
N GLU A 245 1.74 3.16 -11.02
CA GLU A 245 3.02 3.32 -10.32
C GLU A 245 3.33 2.15 -9.35
N HIS A 246 2.29 1.40 -8.95
CA HIS A 246 2.41 0.14 -8.19
C HIS A 246 1.85 -1.07 -8.95
N ASN A 247 1.47 -0.91 -10.23
CA ASN A 247 0.83 -1.94 -11.05
C ASN A 247 -0.45 -2.55 -10.40
N GLN A 248 -1.12 -1.80 -9.51
CA GLN A 248 -2.28 -2.26 -8.74
C GLN A 248 -3.57 -2.22 -9.59
N GLY A 249 -4.44 -3.21 -9.39
CA GLY A 249 -5.78 -3.29 -9.98
C GLY A 249 -6.74 -3.93 -8.97
N VAL A 250 -7.60 -4.82 -9.45
CA VAL A 250 -8.39 -5.74 -8.61
C VAL A 250 -7.52 -6.95 -8.26
N ALA A 251 -7.15 -7.10 -7.00
CA ALA A 251 -6.23 -8.15 -6.53
C ALA A 251 -6.96 -9.47 -6.24
N ALA A 252 -8.11 -9.46 -5.57
CA ALA A 252 -8.75 -10.71 -5.12
C ALA A 252 -10.28 -10.63 -4.94
N ILE A 253 -11.05 -11.39 -5.73
CA ILE A 253 -12.50 -11.52 -5.55
C ILE A 253 -12.94 -12.93 -5.14
N ALA A 254 -13.93 -13.00 -4.25
CA ALA A 254 -14.62 -14.24 -3.91
C ALA A 254 -16.11 -14.12 -4.25
N VAL A 255 -16.65 -15.03 -5.06
CA VAL A 255 -18.05 -15.02 -5.52
C VAL A 255 -18.78 -16.27 -5.04
N LEU A 256 -19.68 -16.11 -4.09
CA LEU A 256 -20.32 -17.18 -3.33
C LEU A 256 -21.83 -17.24 -3.62
N ASP A 257 -22.38 -18.45 -3.72
CA ASP A 257 -23.83 -18.73 -3.73
C ASP A 257 -24.64 -17.89 -4.73
N SER A 258 -24.04 -17.58 -5.87
CA SER A 258 -24.50 -16.56 -6.82
C SER A 258 -25.12 -17.17 -8.09
N VAL A 259 -25.93 -16.38 -8.80
CA VAL A 259 -26.63 -16.80 -10.03
C VAL A 259 -26.45 -15.76 -11.14
N PHE A 260 -26.01 -16.21 -12.31
CA PHE A 260 -25.90 -15.40 -13.52
C PHE A 260 -26.82 -16.00 -14.59
N THR A 261 -27.77 -15.23 -15.11
CA THR A 261 -28.81 -15.69 -16.03
C THR A 261 -28.91 -14.81 -17.26
N ASN A 262 -28.73 -15.39 -18.45
CA ASN A 262 -28.65 -14.65 -19.71
C ASN A 262 -27.57 -13.54 -19.66
N VAL A 263 -26.36 -13.90 -19.20
CA VAL A 263 -25.22 -12.98 -19.09
C VAL A 263 -24.09 -13.52 -19.97
N PRO A 264 -23.78 -12.91 -21.13
CA PRO A 264 -22.75 -13.39 -22.05
C PRO A 264 -21.40 -13.70 -21.39
N ILE A 265 -20.95 -12.83 -20.47
CA ILE A 265 -19.70 -12.98 -19.71
C ILE A 265 -19.99 -12.76 -18.21
N ALA A 266 -19.90 -13.81 -17.40
CA ALA A 266 -20.13 -13.70 -15.96
C ALA A 266 -19.01 -12.91 -15.25
N ILE A 267 -17.74 -13.22 -15.53
CA ILE A 267 -16.58 -12.45 -15.06
C ILE A 267 -15.64 -12.14 -16.25
N LEU A 268 -15.29 -10.87 -16.43
CA LEU A 268 -14.28 -10.42 -17.40
C LEU A 268 -13.03 -9.97 -16.66
N THR A 269 -11.84 -10.46 -17.03
CA THR A 269 -10.58 -10.18 -16.32
C THR A 269 -9.44 -9.79 -17.26
N SER A 270 -8.46 -9.04 -16.72
CA SER A 270 -7.15 -8.80 -17.35
C SER A 270 -6.16 -9.96 -17.13
N GLY A 271 -6.48 -10.90 -16.23
CA GLY A 271 -5.65 -12.06 -15.91
C GLY A 271 -4.65 -11.88 -14.77
N LYS A 272 -4.80 -10.80 -13.98
CA LYS A 272 -4.03 -10.60 -12.73
C LYS A 272 -4.82 -10.96 -11.47
N THR A 273 -6.12 -10.68 -11.45
CA THR A 273 -6.99 -10.90 -10.28
C THR A 273 -7.06 -12.36 -9.84
N ASN A 274 -6.85 -12.61 -8.55
CA ASN A 274 -7.14 -13.88 -7.90
C ASN A 274 -8.66 -14.06 -7.82
N ILE A 275 -9.20 -15.12 -8.42
CA ILE A 275 -10.66 -15.34 -8.51
C ILE A 275 -11.01 -16.63 -7.80
N MET A 276 -11.88 -16.55 -6.79
CA MET A 276 -12.58 -17.70 -6.22
C MET A 276 -14.08 -17.63 -6.57
N MET A 277 -14.66 -18.76 -6.94
CA MET A 277 -16.10 -18.96 -7.13
C MET A 277 -16.54 -20.20 -6.35
N GLU A 278 -17.67 -20.14 -5.65
CA GLU A 278 -18.25 -21.30 -4.99
C GLU A 278 -19.78 -21.29 -5.06
N ASN A 279 -20.39 -22.41 -5.46
CA ASN A 279 -21.82 -22.58 -5.73
C ASN A 279 -22.38 -21.47 -6.64
N VAL A 280 -21.68 -21.19 -7.75
CA VAL A 280 -22.10 -20.18 -8.72
C VAL A 280 -22.85 -20.85 -9.87
N LYS A 281 -24.13 -20.53 -10.00
CA LYS A 281 -25.02 -21.09 -11.02
C LYS A 281 -25.06 -20.19 -12.26
N LEU A 282 -24.66 -20.73 -13.39
CA LEU A 282 -24.75 -20.12 -14.70
C LEU A 282 -25.97 -20.71 -15.43
N ASN A 283 -26.86 -19.85 -15.95
CA ASN A 283 -27.95 -20.23 -16.84
C ASN A 283 -27.86 -19.38 -18.11
N ASN A 284 -27.64 -20.00 -19.27
CA ASN A 284 -27.38 -19.30 -20.54
C ASN A 284 -26.30 -18.19 -20.39
N ALA A 285 -25.20 -18.52 -19.71
CA ALA A 285 -24.06 -17.62 -19.53
C ALA A 285 -22.78 -18.29 -20.07
N PRO A 286 -22.48 -18.19 -21.40
CA PRO A 286 -21.53 -19.05 -22.10
C PRO A 286 -20.07 -18.89 -21.66
N ILE A 287 -19.69 -17.76 -21.09
CA ILE A 287 -18.35 -17.50 -20.55
C ILE A 287 -18.48 -17.29 -19.04
N ALA A 288 -17.89 -18.18 -18.24
CA ALA A 288 -17.84 -18.02 -16.79
C ALA A 288 -16.75 -17.02 -16.39
N VAL A 289 -15.55 -17.21 -16.94
CA VAL A 289 -14.42 -16.28 -16.83
C VAL A 289 -13.79 -16.12 -18.21
N GLY A 290 -13.56 -14.89 -18.66
CA GLY A 290 -12.93 -14.60 -19.96
C GLY A 290 -11.93 -13.46 -19.88
N PHE A 291 -10.92 -13.49 -20.76
CA PHE A 291 -9.98 -12.37 -20.89
C PHE A 291 -10.55 -11.24 -21.75
N SER A 292 -10.27 -9.99 -21.37
CA SER A 292 -10.60 -8.82 -22.21
C SER A 292 -9.93 -8.93 -23.58
N GLY A 293 -10.73 -8.89 -24.66
CA GLY A 293 -10.26 -9.09 -26.04
C GLY A 293 -9.62 -10.45 -26.33
N GLY A 294 -9.73 -11.42 -25.42
CA GLY A 294 -8.98 -12.68 -25.45
C GLY A 294 -9.86 -13.94 -25.36
N PRO A 295 -9.25 -15.11 -25.11
CA PRO A 295 -9.99 -16.37 -25.01
C PRO A 295 -10.76 -16.51 -23.69
N THR A 296 -11.73 -17.42 -23.69
CA THR A 296 -12.39 -17.95 -22.49
C THR A 296 -11.37 -18.65 -21.58
N VAL A 297 -11.38 -18.31 -20.29
CA VAL A 297 -10.58 -18.95 -19.22
C VAL A 297 -11.34 -20.13 -18.64
N LEU A 298 -12.60 -19.89 -18.24
CA LEU A 298 -13.52 -20.91 -17.72
C LEU A 298 -14.79 -20.90 -18.55
N GLN A 299 -15.09 -22.06 -19.15
CA GLN A 299 -16.27 -22.25 -19.98
C GLN A 299 -17.55 -22.23 -19.12
N GLY A 300 -18.54 -21.44 -19.53
CA GLY A 300 -19.86 -21.39 -18.92
C GLY A 300 -20.90 -22.18 -19.72
N GLY A 301 -22.16 -21.77 -19.58
CA GLY A 301 -23.34 -22.36 -20.23
C GLY A 301 -24.52 -22.43 -19.28
N ASP A 302 -25.18 -23.58 -19.23
CA ASP A 302 -26.13 -23.98 -18.20
C ASP A 302 -25.43 -24.94 -17.22
N VAL A 303 -24.72 -24.41 -16.23
CA VAL A 303 -23.81 -25.17 -15.36
C VAL A 303 -23.81 -24.63 -13.93
N LEU A 304 -23.64 -25.53 -12.96
CA LEU A 304 -23.28 -25.15 -11.59
C LEU A 304 -21.76 -25.29 -11.42
N ILE A 305 -21.08 -24.17 -11.18
CA ILE A 305 -19.71 -24.16 -10.69
C ILE A 305 -19.80 -24.43 -9.19
N ASP A 306 -19.62 -25.69 -8.79
CA ASP A 306 -19.59 -26.07 -7.38
C ASP A 306 -18.49 -25.30 -6.64
N ASN A 307 -17.29 -25.26 -7.22
CA ASN A 307 -16.19 -24.40 -6.81
C ASN A 307 -15.15 -24.24 -7.93
N TYR A 308 -14.41 -23.13 -7.93
CA TYR A 308 -13.29 -22.84 -8.83
C TYR A 308 -12.39 -21.78 -8.20
N GLY A 309 -11.06 -21.94 -8.29
CA GLY A 309 -10.08 -20.94 -7.90
C GLY A 309 -9.01 -20.74 -8.99
N ASN A 310 -8.43 -19.54 -9.03
CA ASN A 310 -7.29 -19.18 -9.86
C ASN A 310 -6.27 -18.34 -9.07
N GLY A 311 -5.04 -18.85 -8.88
CA GLY A 311 -3.95 -18.17 -8.17
C GLY A 311 -3.05 -19.08 -7.33
N ASN A 312 -2.14 -18.49 -6.54
CA ASN A 312 -1.21 -19.21 -5.66
C ASN A 312 -1.94 -19.84 -4.47
N ASN A 313 -1.78 -21.15 -4.27
CA ASN A 313 -2.49 -21.94 -3.28
C ASN A 313 -1.56 -22.83 -2.45
N PHE A 314 -1.74 -22.81 -1.13
CA PHE A 314 -0.91 -23.52 -0.17
C PHE A 314 -1.72 -24.57 0.60
N ILE A 315 -1.18 -25.78 0.72
CA ILE A 315 -1.82 -26.88 1.45
C ILE A 315 -0.86 -27.39 2.52
N GLN A 316 -1.21 -27.18 3.78
CA GLN A 316 -0.55 -27.74 4.94
C GLN A 316 -1.20 -29.08 5.31
N ASN A 317 -0.42 -30.15 5.36
CA ASN A 317 -0.84 -31.49 5.80
C ASN A 317 0.18 -32.08 6.76
N GLY A 318 -0.19 -32.27 8.03
CA GLY A 318 0.78 -32.54 9.10
C GLY A 318 1.80 -31.40 9.19
N ALA A 319 3.09 -31.74 9.21
CA ALA A 319 4.19 -30.75 9.10
C ALA A 319 4.52 -30.33 7.66
N THR A 320 3.87 -30.90 6.63
CA THR A 320 4.24 -30.65 5.23
C THR A 320 3.44 -29.49 4.63
N LEU A 321 4.11 -28.40 4.28
CA LEU A 321 3.55 -27.33 3.43
C LEU A 321 3.83 -27.65 1.96
N THR A 322 2.77 -27.64 1.13
CA THR A 322 2.87 -27.83 -0.33
C THR A 322 2.35 -26.58 -1.04
N GLU A 323 3.20 -25.94 -1.83
CA GLU A 323 2.82 -24.87 -2.75
C GLU A 323 2.25 -25.47 -4.05
N THR A 324 1.17 -24.89 -4.54
CA THR A 324 0.49 -25.29 -5.79
C THR A 324 -0.05 -24.05 -6.50
N PHE A 325 -0.08 -24.05 -7.83
CA PHE A 325 -0.88 -23.07 -8.58
C PHE A 325 -2.26 -23.66 -8.83
N LEU A 326 -3.30 -23.03 -8.28
CA LEU A 326 -4.68 -23.45 -8.49
C LEU A 326 -5.22 -22.81 -9.79
N ASN A 327 -5.80 -23.63 -10.66
CA ASN A 327 -6.59 -23.18 -11.81
C ASN A 327 -7.66 -24.24 -12.09
N GLY A 328 -8.69 -24.26 -11.25
CA GLY A 328 -9.67 -25.34 -11.21
C GLY A 328 -10.34 -25.47 -9.85
N ALA A 329 -10.98 -26.60 -9.61
CA ALA A 329 -11.66 -26.88 -8.35
C ALA A 329 -10.69 -27.14 -7.19
N TYR A 330 -10.99 -26.58 -6.02
CA TYR A 330 -10.50 -27.03 -4.73
C TYR A 330 -11.10 -28.40 -4.38
N SER A 331 -10.29 -29.30 -3.82
CA SER A 331 -10.74 -30.66 -3.50
C SER A 331 -10.15 -31.15 -2.16
N PRO A 332 -10.98 -31.35 -1.12
CA PRO A 332 -12.42 -31.03 -1.07
C PRO A 332 -12.66 -29.51 -1.08
N SER A 333 -13.81 -29.05 -1.55
CA SER A 333 -14.20 -27.64 -1.41
C SER A 333 -14.51 -27.31 0.05
N ALA A 334 -14.24 -26.06 0.44
CA ALA A 334 -14.50 -25.57 1.79
C ALA A 334 -15.97 -25.77 2.19
N LYS A 335 -16.94 -25.51 1.30
CA LYS A 335 -18.37 -25.78 1.55
C LYS A 335 -18.74 -27.26 1.66
N ALA A 336 -18.06 -28.16 0.94
CA ALA A 336 -18.28 -29.59 1.04
C ALA A 336 -17.66 -30.18 2.32
N ALA A 337 -16.51 -29.64 2.74
CA ALA A 337 -15.84 -29.96 3.99
C ALA A 337 -16.53 -29.33 5.22
N ALA A 338 -17.37 -28.31 5.02
CA ALA A 338 -18.04 -27.59 6.10
C ALA A 338 -19.27 -28.32 6.68
N PRO A 339 -19.45 -28.24 8.01
CA PRO A 339 -20.62 -28.76 8.70
C PRO A 339 -21.91 -28.13 8.17
N SER A 340 -23.00 -28.90 8.18
CA SER A 340 -24.31 -28.40 7.73
C SER A 340 -24.89 -27.30 8.63
N SER A 341 -24.41 -27.15 9.86
CA SER A 341 -24.82 -26.09 10.80
C SER A 341 -24.51 -24.68 10.31
N LEU A 342 -23.47 -24.51 9.48
CA LEU A 342 -23.07 -23.23 8.88
C LEU A 342 -23.87 -22.87 7.62
N ARG A 343 -24.67 -23.80 7.10
CA ARG A 343 -25.26 -23.74 5.76
C ARG A 343 -26.78 -23.63 5.82
N SER A 344 -27.34 -22.93 4.84
CA SER A 344 -28.77 -22.91 4.53
C SER A 344 -29.10 -23.99 3.48
N SER A 345 -30.35 -24.08 3.04
CA SER A 345 -30.75 -24.96 1.92
C SER A 345 -30.18 -24.52 0.56
N SER A 346 -29.72 -23.27 0.44
CA SER A 346 -29.27 -22.65 -0.81
C SER A 346 -27.78 -22.31 -0.85
N GLY A 347 -27.12 -22.24 0.31
CA GLY A 347 -25.77 -21.68 0.41
C GLY A 347 -25.17 -21.75 1.81
N TRP A 348 -24.23 -20.87 2.07
CA TRP A 348 -23.90 -20.40 3.41
C TRP A 348 -25.16 -19.80 4.07
N PHE A 349 -25.18 -19.76 5.40
CA PHE A 349 -26.28 -19.12 6.11
C PHE A 349 -26.01 -17.61 6.27
N ALA A 350 -27.01 -16.81 5.90
CA ALA A 350 -27.00 -15.37 6.04
C ALA A 350 -28.38 -14.86 6.44
N ARG A 351 -28.40 -13.74 7.18
CA ARG A 351 -29.60 -13.10 7.71
C ARG A 351 -29.37 -11.59 7.78
N SER A 352 -30.20 -10.82 7.09
CA SER A 352 -30.17 -9.36 7.14
C SER A 352 -30.67 -8.77 8.45
N LYS A 353 -30.27 -7.52 8.70
CA LYS A 353 -30.65 -6.72 9.87
C LYS A 353 -32.16 -6.74 10.12
N PRO A 354 -32.61 -7.13 11.33
CA PRO A 354 -34.03 -7.05 11.67
C PRO A 354 -34.45 -5.59 11.86
N GLN A 355 -35.40 -5.13 11.05
CA GLN A 355 -35.98 -3.78 11.15
C GLN A 355 -37.40 -3.73 11.74
N TYR A 356 -37.93 -4.89 12.17
CA TYR A 356 -39.18 -5.02 12.93
C TYR A 356 -40.42 -4.35 12.31
N GLN A 357 -40.50 -4.32 10.97
CA GLN A 357 -41.50 -3.58 10.18
C GLN A 357 -42.96 -3.82 10.63
N ASN A 358 -43.26 -5.03 11.09
CA ASN A 358 -44.59 -5.49 11.50
C ASN A 358 -44.90 -5.30 13.01
N VAL A 359 -43.97 -4.74 13.79
CA VAL A 359 -44.14 -4.51 15.23
C VAL A 359 -44.66 -3.09 15.45
N GLY A 360 -45.87 -2.98 16.02
CA GLY A 360 -46.42 -1.68 16.41
C GLY A 360 -45.69 -1.07 17.62
N ILE A 361 -45.78 0.24 17.80
CA ILE A 361 -45.07 0.99 18.86
C ILE A 361 -45.24 0.41 20.28
N GLY A 362 -46.39 -0.21 20.60
CA GLY A 362 -46.62 -0.86 21.89
C GLY A 362 -45.84 -2.17 22.12
N GLY A 363 -45.09 -2.65 21.12
CA GLY A 363 -44.11 -3.75 21.25
C GLY A 363 -42.68 -3.27 21.55
N PHE A 364 -42.48 -1.95 21.66
CA PHE A 364 -41.20 -1.34 22.03
C PHE A 364 -41.27 -0.76 23.45
N ILE A 365 -40.15 -0.84 24.17
CA ILE A 365 -39.95 -0.19 25.46
C ILE A 365 -38.80 0.80 25.30
N ASP A 366 -39.14 2.10 25.30
CA ASP A 366 -38.17 3.20 25.38
C ASP A 366 -37.50 3.18 26.77
N ILE A 367 -36.18 3.00 26.79
CA ILE A 367 -35.42 2.85 28.02
C ILE A 367 -35.27 4.17 28.80
N LYS A 368 -35.30 5.34 28.13
CA LYS A 368 -35.31 6.65 28.79
C LYS A 368 -36.67 6.91 29.43
N ALA A 369 -37.77 6.55 28.75
CA ALA A 369 -39.10 6.57 29.34
C ALA A 369 -39.23 5.59 30.53
N ALA A 370 -38.47 4.49 30.53
CA ALA A 370 -38.35 3.57 31.67
C ALA A 370 -37.43 4.06 32.80
N GLY A 371 -36.73 5.20 32.62
CA GLY A 371 -35.97 5.89 33.66
C GLY A 371 -34.45 5.90 33.48
N ALA A 372 -33.91 5.47 32.34
CA ALA A 372 -32.50 5.71 31.99
C ALA A 372 -32.27 7.17 31.58
N ALA A 373 -31.10 7.71 31.89
CA ALA A 373 -30.73 9.06 31.51
C ALA A 373 -30.13 9.11 30.10
N GLY A 374 -29.18 8.22 29.78
CA GLY A 374 -28.42 8.24 28.54
C GLY A 374 -27.78 9.61 28.29
N ASN A 375 -27.09 10.15 29.29
CA ASN A 375 -26.56 11.52 29.36
C ASN A 375 -25.04 11.62 29.57
N GLY A 376 -24.31 10.50 29.50
CA GLY A 376 -22.86 10.44 29.71
C GLY A 376 -22.39 10.70 31.14
N GLN A 377 -23.28 10.67 32.14
CA GLN A 377 -22.92 11.01 33.53
C GLN A 377 -23.65 10.17 34.59
N THR A 378 -24.91 9.80 34.35
CA THR A 378 -25.74 9.07 35.31
C THR A 378 -25.58 7.57 35.12
N ASP A 379 -25.32 6.86 36.22
CA ASP A 379 -25.23 5.40 36.24
C ASP A 379 -26.59 4.75 35.95
N ASP A 380 -26.75 4.26 34.73
CA ASP A 380 -27.97 3.63 34.22
C ASP A 380 -27.96 2.09 34.44
N THR A 381 -26.93 1.51 35.07
CA THR A 381 -26.75 0.06 35.26
C THR A 381 -28.00 -0.63 35.81
N ALA A 382 -28.60 -0.05 36.86
CA ALA A 382 -29.71 -0.66 37.57
C ALA A 382 -31.02 -0.62 36.76
N VAL A 383 -31.24 0.44 35.97
CA VAL A 383 -32.45 0.57 35.15
C VAL A 383 -32.34 -0.26 33.88
N ILE A 384 -31.17 -0.31 33.24
CA ILE A 384 -30.92 -1.16 32.07
C ILE A 384 -31.13 -2.63 32.42
N ASN A 385 -30.47 -3.14 33.46
CA ASN A 385 -30.64 -4.54 33.91
C ASN A 385 -32.11 -4.87 34.23
N ARG A 386 -32.84 -3.96 34.90
CA ARG A 386 -34.26 -4.14 35.21
C ARG A 386 -35.12 -4.24 33.94
N VAL A 387 -34.91 -3.33 32.98
CA VAL A 387 -35.69 -3.27 31.74
C VAL A 387 -35.43 -4.49 30.86
N LEU A 388 -34.16 -4.87 30.64
CA LEU A 388 -33.80 -6.05 29.85
C LEU A 388 -34.42 -7.33 30.47
N ALA A 389 -34.33 -7.48 31.79
CA ALA A 389 -34.93 -8.60 32.51
C ALA A 389 -36.46 -8.67 32.39
N SER A 390 -37.17 -7.52 32.35
CA SER A 390 -38.63 -7.50 32.18
C SER A 390 -39.09 -7.62 30.73
N SER A 391 -38.24 -7.26 29.75
CA SER A 391 -38.61 -7.19 28.34
C SER A 391 -38.35 -8.50 27.57
N ALA A 392 -37.40 -9.31 28.05
CA ALA A 392 -36.99 -10.58 27.44
C ALA A 392 -38.21 -11.46 27.07
N GLY A 393 -38.29 -11.84 25.78
CA GLY A 393 -39.36 -12.66 25.22
C GLY A 393 -40.70 -11.95 25.00
N SER A 394 -40.79 -10.63 25.23
CA SER A 394 -42.08 -9.90 25.18
C SER A 394 -42.05 -8.56 24.45
N SER A 395 -40.92 -7.84 24.43
CA SER A 395 -40.81 -6.51 23.81
C SER A 395 -39.39 -6.21 23.37
N ILE A 396 -39.25 -5.32 22.38
CA ILE A 396 -37.97 -4.80 21.91
C ILE A 396 -37.58 -3.61 22.77
N VAL A 397 -36.38 -3.61 23.33
CA VAL A 397 -35.86 -2.47 24.10
C VAL A 397 -35.24 -1.47 23.13
N TYR A 398 -35.84 -0.29 23.07
CA TYR A 398 -35.34 0.82 22.29
C TYR A 398 -34.45 1.71 23.17
N PHE A 399 -33.24 1.98 22.69
CA PHE A 399 -32.32 2.94 23.28
C PHE A 399 -32.35 4.20 22.40
N PRO A 400 -33.04 5.28 22.79
CA PRO A 400 -32.86 6.59 22.17
C PRO A 400 -31.40 7.04 22.30
N HIS A 401 -30.92 7.88 21.38
CA HIS A 401 -29.49 8.19 21.31
C HIS A 401 -28.97 8.84 22.59
N GLY A 402 -27.76 8.45 22.98
CA GLY A 402 -27.00 8.99 24.10
C GLY A 402 -26.04 7.95 24.66
N THR A 403 -25.22 8.41 25.60
CA THR A 403 -24.23 7.58 26.29
C THR A 403 -24.79 7.14 27.65
N TYR A 404 -24.96 5.83 27.80
CA TYR A 404 -25.53 5.19 28.98
C TYR A 404 -24.39 4.64 29.84
N MET A 405 -24.07 5.36 30.93
CA MET A 405 -22.95 4.99 31.80
C MET A 405 -23.32 3.76 32.63
N VAL A 406 -22.42 2.78 32.69
CA VAL A 406 -22.61 1.55 33.48
C VAL A 406 -21.41 1.27 34.38
N SER A 407 -21.66 1.14 35.70
CA SER A 407 -20.63 0.82 36.70
C SER A 407 -20.56 -0.68 37.02
N ASP A 408 -21.45 -1.51 36.48
CA ASP A 408 -21.46 -2.96 36.68
C ASP A 408 -22.02 -3.70 35.46
N THR A 409 -21.96 -5.03 35.47
CA THR A 409 -22.39 -5.87 34.37
C THR A 409 -23.86 -5.63 33.99
N ILE A 410 -24.09 -5.31 32.72
CA ILE A 410 -25.38 -5.42 32.05
C ILE A 410 -25.58 -6.88 31.63
N SER A 411 -26.62 -7.51 32.19
CA SER A 411 -27.02 -8.87 31.83
C SER A 411 -28.13 -8.80 30.77
N ILE A 412 -27.90 -9.40 29.60
CA ILE A 412 -28.86 -9.52 28.50
C ILE A 412 -29.41 -10.97 28.51
N PRO A 413 -30.66 -11.20 28.96
CA PRO A 413 -31.22 -12.55 29.05
C PRO A 413 -31.59 -13.16 27.68
N PRO A 414 -31.78 -14.49 27.60
CA PRO A 414 -32.41 -15.13 26.46
C PRO A 414 -33.79 -14.53 26.14
N GLY A 415 -34.05 -14.27 24.86
CA GLY A 415 -35.29 -13.66 24.34
C GLY A 415 -35.22 -12.12 24.20
N THR A 416 -34.09 -11.48 24.46
CA THR A 416 -33.96 -10.02 24.44
C THR A 416 -33.70 -9.48 23.04
N LYS A 417 -34.38 -8.40 22.66
CA LYS A 417 -34.17 -7.69 21.39
C LYS A 417 -33.87 -6.22 21.68
N ILE A 418 -32.79 -5.68 21.12
CA ILE A 418 -32.26 -4.34 21.39
C ILE A 418 -32.08 -3.59 20.07
N VAL A 419 -32.56 -2.35 20.03
CA VAL A 419 -32.35 -1.42 18.91
C VAL A 419 -31.94 -0.06 19.46
N GLY A 420 -30.82 0.49 19.01
CA GLY A 420 -30.45 1.87 19.28
C GLY A 420 -30.92 2.86 18.23
N GLU A 421 -30.87 4.14 18.58
CA GLU A 421 -31.02 5.27 17.66
C GLU A 421 -29.64 5.74 17.22
N VAL A 422 -29.41 5.81 15.90
CA VAL A 422 -28.07 6.03 15.30
C VAL A 422 -27.12 4.91 15.75
N TRP A 423 -26.15 5.22 16.59
CA TRP A 423 -25.45 4.29 17.45
C TRP A 423 -25.59 4.79 18.87
N SER A 424 -26.32 4.03 19.70
CA SER A 424 -26.55 4.37 21.11
C SER A 424 -25.52 3.66 21.99
N GLU A 425 -24.83 4.40 22.85
CA GLU A 425 -23.60 3.92 23.49
C GLU A 425 -23.85 3.36 24.89
N ILE A 426 -23.36 2.15 25.19
CA ILE A 426 -23.22 1.67 26.57
C ILE A 426 -21.74 1.81 26.94
N MET A 427 -21.45 2.63 27.95
CA MET A 427 -20.11 3.05 28.35
C MET A 427 -19.77 2.55 29.76
N GLY A 428 -18.81 1.63 29.87
CA GLY A 428 -18.33 1.11 31.15
C GLY A 428 -17.42 2.11 31.85
N PHE A 429 -17.59 2.30 33.16
CA PHE A 429 -16.77 3.25 33.93
C PHE A 429 -16.54 2.81 35.39
N GLY A 430 -15.46 3.33 35.99
CA GLY A 430 -15.17 3.24 37.43
C GLY A 430 -14.51 1.94 37.92
N ASP A 431 -14.11 1.95 39.20
CA ASP A 431 -13.17 1.01 39.85
C ASP A 431 -13.45 -0.49 39.60
N LYS A 432 -14.71 -0.88 39.39
CA LYS A 432 -15.10 -2.28 39.13
C LYS A 432 -14.56 -2.83 37.82
N PHE A 433 -14.16 -1.96 36.88
CA PHE A 433 -13.51 -2.32 35.62
C PHE A 433 -12.02 -1.95 35.59
N ALA A 434 -11.45 -1.37 36.65
CA ALA A 434 -10.05 -0.94 36.66
C ALA A 434 -9.05 -2.08 36.94
N ASP A 435 -9.45 -3.14 37.66
CA ASP A 435 -8.55 -4.21 38.09
C ASP A 435 -8.23 -5.21 36.96
N ILE A 436 -7.09 -4.98 36.30
CA ILE A 436 -6.55 -5.81 35.23
C ILE A 436 -6.15 -7.23 35.66
N SER A 437 -6.02 -7.49 36.97
CA SER A 437 -5.73 -8.83 37.53
C SER A 437 -7.00 -9.62 37.85
N ASN A 438 -8.15 -8.96 37.87
CA ASN A 438 -9.45 -9.54 38.16
C ASN A 438 -10.52 -8.94 37.21
N PRO A 439 -10.41 -9.21 35.90
CA PRO A 439 -11.21 -8.54 34.89
C PRO A 439 -12.71 -8.81 35.04
N ARG A 440 -13.52 -7.81 34.69
CA ARG A 440 -14.97 -7.82 34.86
C ARG A 440 -15.68 -7.58 33.53
N VAL A 441 -16.66 -8.44 33.25
CA VAL A 441 -17.57 -8.30 32.12
C VAL A 441 -18.49 -7.09 32.29
N MET A 442 -18.49 -6.20 31.31
CA MET A 442 -19.40 -5.06 31.21
C MET A 442 -20.75 -5.49 30.62
N ILE A 443 -20.78 -6.29 29.55
CA ILE A 443 -22.01 -6.81 28.95
C ILE A 443 -21.95 -8.33 28.86
N ARG A 444 -22.90 -9.01 29.50
CA ARG A 444 -23.02 -10.47 29.51
C ARG A 444 -24.28 -10.91 28.75
N VAL A 445 -24.10 -11.56 27.61
CA VAL A 445 -25.21 -12.07 26.78
C VAL A 445 -25.48 -13.54 27.10
N GLY A 446 -26.54 -13.78 27.87
CA GLY A 446 -26.84 -15.07 28.49
C GLY A 446 -25.77 -15.52 29.52
N THR A 447 -25.95 -16.71 30.06
CA THR A 447 -24.93 -17.41 30.85
C THR A 447 -24.58 -18.75 30.20
N SER A 448 -23.41 -19.31 30.49
CA SER A 448 -22.97 -20.57 29.88
C SER A 448 -24.04 -21.68 30.00
N GLY A 449 -24.26 -22.41 28.91
CA GLY A 449 -25.26 -23.46 28.79
C GLY A 449 -26.70 -22.98 28.56
N GLN A 450 -26.97 -21.67 28.46
CA GLN A 450 -28.28 -21.16 28.03
C GLN A 450 -28.45 -21.24 26.51
N THR A 451 -29.71 -21.37 26.08
CA THR A 451 -30.11 -21.34 24.66
C THR A 451 -31.28 -20.38 24.49
N GLY A 452 -31.29 -19.58 23.42
CA GLY A 452 -32.36 -18.60 23.18
C GLY A 452 -32.15 -17.73 21.93
N GLU A 453 -32.94 -16.68 21.83
CA GLU A 453 -32.80 -15.65 20.80
C GLU A 453 -32.25 -14.37 21.44
N VAL A 454 -31.26 -13.72 20.83
CA VAL A 454 -30.88 -12.34 21.16
C VAL A 454 -30.59 -11.60 19.86
N GLU A 455 -31.15 -10.41 19.71
CA GLU A 455 -30.94 -9.55 18.53
C GLU A 455 -30.50 -8.17 19.02
N ILE A 456 -29.38 -7.67 18.53
CA ILE A 456 -28.85 -6.35 18.86
C ILE A 456 -28.54 -5.60 17.57
N SER A 457 -29.01 -4.36 17.43
CA SER A 457 -28.65 -3.53 16.28
C SER A 457 -28.56 -2.05 16.61
N ASP A 458 -27.78 -1.29 15.83
CA ASP A 458 -27.67 0.17 15.95
C ASP A 458 -27.14 0.63 17.34
N MET A 459 -26.19 -0.14 17.91
CA MET A 459 -25.60 0.07 19.26
C MET A 459 -24.08 0.26 19.23
N LEU A 460 -23.52 0.97 20.20
CA LEU A 460 -22.08 1.08 20.42
C LEU A 460 -21.69 0.60 21.82
N PHE A 461 -20.54 -0.06 21.93
CA PHE A 461 -19.97 -0.52 23.20
C PHE A 461 -18.61 0.13 23.41
N THR A 462 -18.43 0.77 24.56
CA THR A 462 -17.27 1.62 24.84
C THR A 462 -16.98 1.68 26.34
N VAL A 463 -15.96 2.44 26.73
CA VAL A 463 -15.54 2.67 28.12
C VAL A 463 -15.10 4.12 28.29
N GLN A 464 -15.16 4.60 29.53
CA GLN A 464 -14.48 5.81 29.98
C GLN A 464 -13.25 5.40 30.78
N GLY A 465 -12.05 5.80 30.33
CA GLY A 465 -10.78 5.41 30.94
C GLY A 465 -10.62 5.88 32.39
N ALA A 466 -9.82 5.22 33.24
CA ALA A 466 -9.01 4.03 32.99
C ALA A 466 -9.74 2.74 33.43
N THR A 467 -9.97 1.81 32.50
CA THR A 467 -10.79 0.60 32.72
C THR A 467 -10.07 -0.67 32.31
N ALA A 468 -8.78 -0.78 32.64
CA ALA A 468 -7.90 -1.85 32.20
C ALA A 468 -8.47 -3.27 32.36
N GLY A 469 -9.21 -3.57 33.43
CA GLY A 469 -9.89 -4.84 33.69
C GLY A 469 -11.22 -5.05 32.95
N ALA A 470 -11.65 -4.18 32.04
CA ALA A 470 -12.90 -4.35 31.31
C ALA A 470 -12.84 -5.53 30.31
N ILE A 471 -13.89 -6.36 30.34
CA ILE A 471 -14.29 -7.22 29.21
C ILE A 471 -15.58 -6.61 28.65
N LEU A 472 -15.54 -5.91 27.52
CA LEU A 472 -16.69 -5.11 27.07
C LEU A 472 -17.92 -5.99 26.79
N MET A 473 -17.75 -7.12 26.08
CA MET A 473 -18.81 -8.10 25.89
C MET A 473 -18.34 -9.55 26.02
N GLU A 474 -19.07 -10.34 26.82
CA GLU A 474 -18.98 -11.80 26.93
C GLU A 474 -20.28 -12.42 26.41
N TRP A 475 -20.22 -13.09 25.26
CA TRP A 475 -21.35 -13.80 24.68
C TRP A 475 -21.30 -15.28 25.09
N ASN A 476 -22.33 -15.71 25.82
CA ASN A 476 -22.48 -17.08 26.33
C ASN A 476 -23.58 -17.88 25.63
N LEU A 477 -24.55 -17.19 25.04
CA LEU A 477 -25.81 -17.75 24.60
C LEU A 477 -25.69 -18.58 23.32
N ALA A 478 -26.17 -19.82 23.35
CA ALA A 478 -26.45 -20.61 22.16
C ALA A 478 -27.76 -20.17 21.51
N GLN A 479 -27.85 -20.25 20.18
CA GLN A 479 -29.03 -19.88 19.41
C GLN A 479 -30.15 -20.92 19.56
N ALA A 480 -31.40 -20.48 19.68
CA ALA A 480 -32.58 -21.35 19.64
C ALA A 480 -32.89 -21.86 18.22
N SER A 481 -32.59 -21.05 17.19
CA SER A 481 -32.64 -21.43 15.78
C SER A 481 -31.52 -20.73 14.99
N GLN A 482 -31.25 -21.17 13.76
CA GLN A 482 -30.13 -20.66 12.96
C GLN A 482 -30.22 -19.13 12.78
N GLY A 483 -29.21 -18.39 13.26
CA GLY A 483 -29.17 -16.93 13.22
C GLY A 483 -30.12 -16.21 14.17
N SER A 484 -30.68 -16.88 15.19
CA SER A 484 -31.54 -16.25 16.20
C SER A 484 -30.77 -15.53 17.31
N ALA A 485 -29.46 -15.74 17.39
CA ALA A 485 -28.52 -15.03 18.24
C ALA A 485 -27.59 -14.21 17.32
N GLY A 486 -27.69 -12.88 17.33
CA GLY A 486 -26.95 -12.05 16.38
C GLY A 486 -26.89 -10.55 16.65
N MET A 487 -25.96 -9.89 15.94
CA MET A 487 -25.68 -8.46 15.99
C MET A 487 -25.54 -7.87 14.58
N TRP A 488 -26.11 -6.68 14.35
CA TRP A 488 -26.11 -5.98 13.06
C TRP A 488 -25.86 -4.47 13.21
N ASP A 489 -24.84 -3.91 12.56
CA ASP A 489 -24.40 -2.52 12.76
C ASP A 489 -24.27 -2.18 14.26
N ALA A 490 -23.61 -3.06 15.01
CA ALA A 490 -23.36 -2.88 16.43
C ALA A 490 -21.85 -3.02 16.68
N HIS A 491 -21.20 -1.93 17.06
CA HIS A 491 -19.74 -1.81 17.02
C HIS A 491 -19.13 -1.58 18.41
N PHE A 492 -17.83 -1.73 18.52
CA PHE A 492 -17.02 -1.42 19.70
C PHE A 492 -16.04 -0.31 19.31
N ARG A 493 -16.00 0.76 20.11
CA ARG A 493 -15.10 1.90 19.92
C ARG A 493 -14.45 2.22 21.26
N VAL A 494 -13.16 1.93 21.43
CA VAL A 494 -12.45 2.16 22.70
C VAL A 494 -11.47 3.31 22.55
N GLY A 495 -11.79 4.45 23.17
CA GLY A 495 -11.07 5.71 23.06
C GLY A 495 -11.43 6.53 21.82
N GLY A 496 -10.64 7.58 21.58
CA GLY A 496 -10.72 8.41 20.38
C GLY A 496 -12.02 9.19 20.19
N ALA A 497 -12.74 9.51 21.27
CA ALA A 497 -14.03 10.20 21.19
C ALA A 497 -14.32 11.02 22.46
N LEU A 498 -15.15 12.07 22.33
CA LEU A 498 -15.45 12.96 23.45
C LEU A 498 -16.12 12.22 24.63
N GLY A 499 -15.54 12.38 25.83
CA GLY A 499 -16.05 11.80 27.07
C GLY A 499 -15.58 10.37 27.35
N SER A 500 -14.70 9.80 26.52
CA SER A 500 -14.05 8.52 26.83
C SER A 500 -12.84 8.64 27.76
N ASP A 501 -12.38 9.86 28.07
CA ASP A 501 -11.14 10.16 28.83
C ASP A 501 -9.92 9.38 28.29
N LEU A 502 -9.88 9.26 26.96
CA LEU A 502 -8.97 8.47 26.13
C LEU A 502 -8.80 9.16 24.75
N GLN A 503 -8.78 10.50 24.76
CA GLN A 503 -8.62 11.36 23.58
C GLN A 503 -7.14 11.70 23.35
N PHE A 504 -6.83 12.52 22.33
CA PHE A 504 -5.45 12.95 22.07
C PHE A 504 -4.82 13.71 23.26
N ASP A 505 -5.60 14.50 23.99
CA ASP A 505 -5.11 15.22 25.18
C ASP A 505 -4.78 14.29 26.36
N ASP A 506 -5.40 13.10 26.43
CA ASP A 506 -5.18 12.09 27.48
C ASP A 506 -4.09 11.07 27.09
N CYS A 507 -4.12 10.63 25.83
CA CYS A 507 -3.38 9.50 25.27
C CYS A 507 -2.63 9.86 23.97
N PRO A 508 -1.80 10.92 23.93
CA PRO A 508 -1.12 11.34 22.71
C PRO A 508 -0.10 10.30 22.25
N TRP A 509 -0.03 10.08 20.92
CA TRP A 509 0.89 9.11 20.30
C TRP A 509 2.37 9.32 20.65
N THR A 510 2.76 10.54 21.03
CA THR A 510 4.15 10.93 21.33
C THR A 510 4.69 10.36 22.65
N GLN A 511 3.86 9.75 23.50
CA GLN A 511 4.28 9.14 24.76
C GLN A 511 4.97 7.78 24.55
N VAL A 512 6.30 7.77 24.71
CA VAL A 512 7.15 6.57 24.53
C VAL A 512 6.84 5.45 25.54
N GLU A 513 6.50 5.81 26.78
CA GLU A 513 6.14 4.86 27.84
C GLU A 513 4.62 4.80 28.00
N PRO A 514 3.99 3.61 28.10
CA PRO A 514 2.55 3.48 28.24
C PRO A 514 1.98 4.23 29.45
N ASN A 515 1.12 5.21 29.21
CA ASN A 515 0.33 5.84 30.26
C ASN A 515 -0.66 4.80 30.84
N PRO A 516 -0.63 4.50 32.16
CA PRO A 516 -1.59 3.60 32.80
C PRO A 516 -3.05 4.02 32.62
N ASP A 517 -3.31 5.33 32.53
CA ASP A 517 -4.67 5.85 32.36
C ASP A 517 -5.25 5.52 30.96
N CYS A 518 -4.36 5.30 29.98
CA CYS A 518 -4.69 4.88 28.61
C CYS A 518 -4.88 3.36 28.44
N ILE A 519 -4.77 2.58 29.53
CA ILE A 519 -5.05 1.13 29.50
C ILE A 519 -6.55 0.92 29.66
N ALA A 520 -7.23 0.69 28.53
CA ALA A 520 -8.66 0.83 28.42
C ALA A 520 -9.45 -0.48 28.58
N ALA A 521 -8.90 -1.63 28.17
CA ALA A 521 -9.60 -2.91 28.29
C ALA A 521 -8.69 -4.16 28.26
N THR A 522 -9.17 -5.23 28.90
CA THR A 522 -8.58 -6.58 28.87
C THR A 522 -9.08 -7.36 27.66
N THR A 523 -10.35 -7.22 27.29
CA THR A 523 -10.93 -7.84 26.07
C THR A 523 -12.08 -6.98 25.54
N LEU A 524 -12.18 -6.75 24.23
CA LEU A 524 -13.37 -6.08 23.68
C LEU A 524 -14.54 -7.06 23.55
N PHE A 525 -14.32 -8.20 22.90
CA PHE A 525 -15.39 -9.15 22.62
C PHE A 525 -14.92 -10.61 22.79
N HIS A 526 -15.65 -11.36 23.59
CA HIS A 526 -15.41 -12.78 23.87
C HIS A 526 -16.63 -13.62 23.52
N ILE A 527 -16.53 -14.43 22.47
CA ILE A 527 -17.53 -15.43 22.09
C ILE A 527 -17.13 -16.77 22.73
N THR A 528 -17.72 -17.08 23.89
CA THR A 528 -17.35 -18.24 24.71
C THR A 528 -17.69 -19.59 24.05
N SER A 529 -17.15 -20.68 24.60
CA SER A 529 -17.34 -22.04 24.06
C SER A 529 -18.79 -22.52 23.95
N SER A 530 -19.70 -22.07 24.83
CA SER A 530 -21.12 -22.46 24.75
C SER A 530 -21.96 -21.60 23.80
N ALA A 531 -21.40 -20.53 23.24
CA ALA A 531 -22.12 -19.61 22.37
C ALA A 531 -22.25 -20.11 20.93
N SER A 532 -23.17 -19.51 20.18
CA SER A 532 -23.25 -19.55 18.72
C SER A 532 -23.80 -18.20 18.25
N LEU A 533 -23.23 -17.59 17.21
CA LEU A 533 -23.44 -16.15 16.97
C LEU A 533 -23.39 -15.76 15.49
N TYR A 534 -24.31 -14.90 15.07
CA TYR A 534 -24.30 -14.24 13.76
C TYR A 534 -23.89 -12.76 13.90
N LEU A 535 -22.78 -12.35 13.29
CA LEU A 535 -22.35 -10.96 13.21
C LEU A 535 -22.41 -10.48 11.76
N GLU A 536 -22.96 -9.29 11.52
CA GLU A 536 -22.98 -8.65 10.20
C GLU A 536 -22.74 -7.14 10.35
N ASN A 537 -21.74 -6.60 9.63
CA ASN A 537 -21.21 -5.24 9.82
C ASN A 537 -20.90 -4.92 11.30
N VAL A 538 -19.99 -5.67 11.91
CA VAL A 538 -19.54 -5.47 13.29
C VAL A 538 -18.07 -5.07 13.27
N TRP A 539 -17.76 -3.94 13.91
CA TRP A 539 -16.41 -3.37 13.95
C TRP A 539 -15.92 -3.36 15.40
N VAL A 540 -14.71 -3.85 15.64
CA VAL A 540 -14.11 -4.04 16.96
C VAL A 540 -12.81 -3.22 17.02
N TRP A 541 -12.93 -1.93 17.32
CA TRP A 541 -11.86 -0.94 17.16
C TRP A 541 -11.38 -0.38 18.49
N THR A 542 -10.07 -0.48 18.73
CA THR A 542 -9.36 0.36 19.70
C THR A 542 -8.82 1.57 18.96
N ALA A 543 -8.97 2.78 19.51
CA ALA A 543 -8.67 4.00 18.77
C ALA A 543 -7.20 4.13 18.39
N ASP A 544 -6.94 4.34 17.11
CA ASP A 544 -5.66 4.76 16.56
C ASP A 544 -5.56 6.30 16.37
N HIS A 545 -6.70 7.00 16.32
CA HIS A 545 -6.80 8.47 16.27
C HIS A 545 -8.04 9.02 16.99
N ASP A 546 -8.06 10.33 17.24
CA ASP A 546 -9.17 11.06 17.87
C ASP A 546 -10.19 11.57 16.85
N LEU A 547 -11.47 11.20 17.00
CA LEU A 547 -12.57 11.48 16.08
C LEU A 547 -13.34 12.78 16.38
N ASP A 548 -13.02 13.52 17.43
CA ASP A 548 -13.72 14.77 17.79
C ASP A 548 -12.80 16.01 17.75
N ILE A 549 -11.62 15.90 17.10
CA ILE A 549 -10.74 17.03 16.76
C ILE A 549 -10.48 17.12 15.25
N PRO A 550 -10.45 18.32 14.62
CA PRO A 550 -10.30 18.45 13.17
C PRO A 550 -9.01 17.88 12.57
N ALA A 551 -7.93 17.82 13.37
CA ALA A 551 -6.65 17.28 12.94
C ALA A 551 -6.62 15.74 12.90
N GLN A 552 -7.60 15.07 13.52
CA GLN A 552 -7.65 13.60 13.68
C GLN A 552 -6.32 13.00 14.14
N SER A 553 -5.71 13.63 15.16
CA SER A 553 -4.39 13.25 15.65
C SER A 553 -4.37 11.83 16.20
N GLN A 554 -3.29 11.10 15.92
CA GLN A 554 -3.11 9.73 16.36
C GLN A 554 -3.02 9.62 17.90
N VAL A 555 -3.52 8.51 18.45
CA VAL A 555 -3.55 8.24 19.89
C VAL A 555 -2.91 6.88 20.24
N SER A 556 -2.52 6.72 21.50
CA SER A 556 -1.96 5.50 22.09
C SER A 556 -2.93 4.92 23.12
N VAL A 557 -3.99 4.25 22.68
CA VAL A 557 -4.95 3.56 23.57
C VAL A 557 -4.61 2.06 23.63
N TYR A 558 -4.51 1.51 24.85
CA TYR A 558 -4.06 0.13 25.04
C TYR A 558 -5.22 -0.80 25.40
N THR A 559 -5.50 -1.75 24.50
CA THR A 559 -6.41 -2.87 24.72
C THR A 559 -5.67 -4.18 24.46
N ALA A 560 -5.78 -5.17 25.35
CA ALA A 560 -5.01 -6.41 25.15
C ALA A 560 -5.55 -7.26 23.98
N ARG A 561 -6.86 -7.52 23.94
CA ARG A 561 -7.48 -8.53 23.08
C ARG A 561 -8.72 -7.94 22.41
N CYS A 562 -8.84 -8.05 21.09
CA CYS A 562 -10.05 -7.58 20.40
C CYS A 562 -11.13 -8.66 20.42
N LEU A 563 -11.07 -9.65 19.52
CA LEU A 563 -12.09 -10.70 19.38
C LEU A 563 -11.53 -12.10 19.68
N LEU A 564 -11.88 -12.63 20.85
CA LEU A 564 -11.61 -14.01 21.27
C LEU A 564 -12.82 -14.90 20.97
N ILE A 565 -12.61 -16.01 20.27
CA ILE A 565 -13.65 -16.94 19.82
C ILE A 565 -13.28 -18.35 20.25
N GLU A 566 -14.05 -18.92 21.17
CA GLU A 566 -13.93 -20.31 21.65
C GLU A 566 -15.15 -21.18 21.29
N SER A 567 -16.17 -20.55 20.71
CA SER A 567 -17.44 -21.17 20.32
C SER A 567 -17.27 -22.50 19.61
N GLN A 568 -18.04 -23.51 20.05
CA GLN A 568 -18.20 -24.78 19.32
C GLN A 568 -19.19 -24.66 18.13
N GLY A 569 -19.69 -23.45 17.89
CA GLY A 569 -20.42 -23.03 16.72
C GLY A 569 -21.91 -23.37 16.69
N PRO A 570 -22.60 -22.99 15.59
CA PRO A 570 -22.04 -22.24 14.46
C PRO A 570 -21.79 -20.75 14.77
N VAL A 571 -20.78 -20.17 14.14
CA VAL A 571 -20.54 -18.71 14.12
C VAL A 571 -20.45 -18.23 12.67
N TRP A 572 -21.01 -17.05 12.40
CA TRP A 572 -20.88 -16.34 11.13
C TRP A 572 -20.36 -14.93 11.35
N LEU A 573 -19.32 -14.55 10.61
CA LEU A 573 -18.69 -13.23 10.65
C LEU A 573 -18.81 -12.58 9.25
N TRP A 574 -19.84 -11.76 9.03
CA TRP A 574 -20.08 -11.09 7.74
C TRP A 574 -19.59 -9.64 7.77
N GLY A 575 -18.51 -9.35 7.04
CA GLY A 575 -17.90 -8.02 6.98
C GLY A 575 -17.50 -7.49 8.36
N THR A 576 -16.66 -8.23 9.08
CA THR A 576 -16.19 -7.82 10.40
C THR A 576 -14.77 -7.25 10.34
N GLY A 577 -14.55 -6.12 10.99
CA GLY A 577 -13.24 -5.52 11.22
C GLY A 577 -12.84 -5.66 12.69
N SER A 578 -11.55 -5.92 12.97
CA SER A 578 -11.03 -6.00 14.33
C SER A 578 -9.61 -5.43 14.36
N GLU A 579 -9.35 -4.39 15.15
CA GLU A 579 -8.18 -3.54 14.93
C GLU A 579 -7.55 -2.98 16.21
N HIS A 580 -6.22 -2.83 16.16
CA HIS A 580 -5.36 -2.12 17.10
C HIS A 580 -5.31 -2.64 18.56
N CYS A 581 -5.71 -3.89 18.82
CA CYS A 581 -5.41 -4.56 20.09
C CYS A 581 -3.97 -5.08 20.15
N THR A 582 -3.37 -5.11 21.34
CA THR A 582 -1.94 -5.36 21.58
C THR A 582 -1.49 -6.80 21.35
N LEU A 583 -2.33 -7.80 21.68
CA LEU A 583 -1.97 -9.22 21.59
C LEU A 583 -2.44 -9.85 20.27
N TYR A 584 -3.70 -9.62 19.92
CA TYR A 584 -4.32 -10.13 18.70
C TYR A 584 -5.62 -9.41 18.35
N GLN A 585 -5.94 -9.41 17.06
CA GLN A 585 -7.21 -8.93 16.54
C GLN A 585 -8.26 -10.06 16.56
N TYR A 586 -8.09 -11.09 15.74
CA TYR A 586 -8.90 -12.32 15.78
C TYR A 586 -8.16 -13.48 16.42
N ARG A 587 -8.81 -14.18 17.35
CA ARG A 587 -8.30 -15.44 17.91
C ARG A 587 -9.37 -16.52 17.99
N PHE A 588 -9.18 -17.56 17.20
CA PHE A 588 -9.97 -18.78 17.18
C PHE A 588 -9.25 -19.82 18.05
N TYR A 589 -9.72 -20.04 19.27
CA TYR A 589 -9.05 -20.87 20.28
C TYR A 589 -9.95 -22.02 20.74
N HIS A 590 -9.56 -23.26 20.41
CA HIS A 590 -10.39 -24.47 20.58
C HIS A 590 -11.80 -24.40 19.96
N SER A 591 -12.02 -23.45 19.06
CA SER A 591 -13.30 -23.16 18.43
C SER A 591 -13.63 -24.14 17.31
N GLN A 592 -14.92 -24.29 16.99
CA GLN A 592 -15.36 -25.13 15.89
C GLN A 592 -16.51 -24.54 15.10
N ASN A 593 -16.60 -24.91 13.82
CA ASN A 593 -17.75 -24.66 12.95
C ASN A 593 -18.00 -23.15 12.73
N ILE A 594 -17.08 -22.49 12.03
CA ILE A 594 -17.09 -21.04 11.80
C ILE A 594 -17.06 -20.72 10.31
N PHE A 595 -17.89 -19.77 9.88
CA PHE A 595 -17.81 -19.12 8.58
C PHE A 595 -17.45 -17.64 8.75
N ALA A 596 -16.58 -17.10 7.91
CA ALA A 596 -16.22 -15.69 7.93
C ALA A 596 -16.00 -15.12 6.52
N ALA A 597 -16.50 -13.92 6.24
CA ALA A 597 -16.31 -13.24 4.97
C ALA A 597 -16.76 -11.76 5.00
N THR A 598 -15.95 -10.77 4.64
CA THR A 598 -14.48 -10.68 4.68
C THR A 598 -14.04 -10.34 6.10
N LEU A 599 -12.88 -10.85 6.53
CA LEU A 599 -12.21 -10.39 7.76
C LEU A 599 -11.17 -9.30 7.43
N GLN A 600 -11.10 -8.25 8.24
CA GLN A 600 -10.08 -7.21 8.11
C GLN A 600 -9.45 -6.88 9.47
N THR A 601 -8.13 -6.61 9.48
CA THR A 601 -7.38 -6.23 10.68
C THR A 601 -6.25 -5.23 10.44
N GLU A 602 -6.02 -4.38 11.45
CA GLU A 602 -4.80 -3.61 11.58
C GLU A 602 -4.10 -3.81 12.93
N THR A 603 -2.78 -3.73 12.86
CA THR A 603 -1.85 -3.72 14.00
C THR A 603 -1.85 -2.35 14.68
N PRO A 604 -1.76 -2.23 16.01
CA PRO A 604 -1.67 -0.92 16.67
C PRO A 604 -0.39 -0.17 16.31
N TYR A 605 -0.52 1.09 15.89
CA TYR A 605 0.56 1.87 15.27
C TYR A 605 1.75 2.17 16.18
N TYR A 606 1.54 2.13 17.51
CA TYR A 606 2.60 2.28 18.50
C TYR A 606 3.57 1.09 18.53
N GLN A 607 3.18 -0.13 18.11
CA GLN A 607 4.10 -1.27 18.14
C GLN A 607 5.32 -0.98 17.22
N PRO A 608 6.56 -1.25 17.70
CA PRO A 608 6.93 -2.14 18.79
C PRO A 608 7.17 -1.43 20.14
N ASN A 609 6.64 -0.22 20.35
CA ASN A 609 6.85 0.58 21.56
C ASN A 609 5.48 0.88 22.23
N PRO A 610 5.04 0.07 23.22
CA PRO A 610 5.68 -1.12 23.76
C PRO A 610 5.52 -2.36 22.87
N LYS A 611 6.38 -3.36 23.11
CA LYS A 611 6.30 -4.69 22.48
C LYS A 611 5.17 -5.49 23.12
N ALA A 612 4.44 -6.27 22.33
CA ALA A 612 3.51 -7.25 22.90
C ALA A 612 4.29 -8.24 23.82
N PRO A 613 3.77 -8.61 25.00
CA PRO A 613 2.43 -8.33 25.53
C PRO A 613 2.30 -7.05 26.38
N ALA A 614 3.33 -6.21 26.52
CA ALA A 614 3.24 -4.99 27.32
C ALA A 614 2.25 -3.97 26.69
N PRO A 615 1.49 -3.19 27.50
CA PRO A 615 1.61 -3.02 28.95
C PRO A 615 0.96 -4.11 29.82
N PHE A 616 0.41 -5.18 29.25
CA PHE A 616 -0.34 -6.23 29.97
C PHE A 616 0.53 -7.28 30.69
N THR A 617 1.84 -7.02 30.83
CA THR A 617 2.79 -7.91 31.48
C THR A 617 2.51 -8.03 32.99
N GLY A 618 2.06 -9.20 33.45
CA GLY A 618 1.69 -9.44 34.86
C GLY A 618 0.23 -9.15 35.19
N ALA A 619 -0.57 -8.75 34.20
CA ALA A 619 -2.03 -8.70 34.28
C ALA A 619 -2.66 -10.10 34.24
N TYR A 620 -4.00 -10.17 34.21
CA TYR A 620 -4.72 -11.41 33.89
C TYR A 620 -4.41 -11.85 32.45
N ALA A 621 -3.38 -12.68 32.31
CA ALA A 621 -3.18 -13.53 31.16
C ALA A 621 -4.18 -14.68 31.23
N LEU A 622 -4.95 -14.89 30.17
CA LEU A 622 -5.54 -16.20 29.93
C LEU A 622 -4.37 -17.20 29.80
N PRO A 623 -4.50 -18.44 30.29
CA PRO A 623 -3.36 -19.38 30.37
C PRO A 623 -2.63 -19.65 29.05
N ASP A 624 -3.26 -19.30 27.92
CA ASP A 624 -2.81 -19.57 26.56
C ASP A 624 -2.64 -18.30 25.70
N ASP A 625 -2.69 -17.08 26.26
CA ASP A 625 -2.41 -15.86 25.49
C ASP A 625 -0.99 -15.90 24.88
N PRO A 626 -0.77 -15.30 23.69
CA PRO A 626 0.57 -15.25 23.09
C PRO A 626 1.54 -14.54 24.05
N THR A 627 2.52 -15.30 24.54
CA THR A 627 3.47 -14.79 25.54
C THR A 627 4.57 -13.92 24.92
N PHE A 628 4.77 -14.06 23.60
CA PHE A 628 5.88 -13.48 22.82
C PHE A 628 7.29 -13.81 23.36
N THR A 629 7.41 -14.74 24.32
CA THR A 629 8.70 -15.13 24.92
C THR A 629 9.63 -15.87 23.95
N TYR A 630 9.10 -16.30 22.80
CA TYR A 630 9.86 -16.82 21.67
C TYR A 630 10.59 -15.72 20.87
N CYS A 631 10.19 -14.45 21.01
CA CYS A 631 10.85 -13.33 20.33
C CYS A 631 12.14 -12.94 21.07
N SER A 632 13.19 -12.59 20.31
CA SER A 632 14.36 -11.91 20.89
C SER A 632 13.94 -10.56 21.50
N PRO A 633 14.38 -10.21 22.73
CA PRO A 633 14.16 -8.88 23.31
C PRO A 633 14.62 -7.73 22.41
N ASP A 634 15.62 -7.97 21.56
CA ASP A 634 16.18 -6.98 20.63
C ASP A 634 15.39 -6.87 19.30
N SER A 635 14.46 -7.78 19.01
CA SER A 635 13.69 -7.75 17.75
C SER A 635 12.72 -6.57 17.71
N ALA A 636 12.77 -5.79 16.62
CA ALA A 636 11.86 -4.69 16.35
C ALA A 636 10.66 -5.08 15.46
N THR A 637 10.51 -6.37 15.11
CA THR A 637 9.50 -6.90 14.17
C THR A 637 8.71 -8.10 14.70
N CYS A 638 9.21 -8.82 15.70
CA CYS A 638 8.62 -10.11 16.13
C CYS A 638 7.44 -9.95 17.11
N ALA A 639 7.57 -9.05 18.09
CA ALA A 639 6.65 -8.95 19.22
C ALA A 639 5.50 -7.95 18.96
N TYR A 640 4.68 -8.29 17.96
CA TYR A 640 3.53 -7.52 17.48
C TYR A 640 2.24 -8.31 17.62
N ALA A 641 1.11 -7.61 17.64
CA ALA A 641 -0.21 -8.21 17.67
C ALA A 641 -0.44 -9.12 16.46
N TRP A 642 -0.99 -10.32 16.69
CA TRP A 642 -1.43 -11.18 15.59
C TRP A 642 -2.68 -10.58 14.91
N GLY A 643 -2.70 -10.48 13.58
CA GLY A 643 -3.94 -10.24 12.85
C GLY A 643 -4.92 -11.39 13.09
N MET A 644 -4.44 -12.63 12.94
CA MET A 644 -5.24 -13.82 13.18
C MET A 644 -4.43 -14.99 13.79
N GLU A 645 -4.99 -15.57 14.86
CA GLU A 645 -4.54 -16.86 15.39
C GLU A 645 -5.65 -17.92 15.27
N ILE A 646 -5.32 -19.10 14.73
CA ILE A 646 -6.19 -20.29 14.77
C ILE A 646 -5.45 -21.40 15.52
N ILE A 647 -5.98 -21.77 16.68
CA ILE A 647 -5.32 -22.65 17.64
C ILE A 647 -6.29 -23.74 18.09
N GLY A 648 -5.88 -25.00 18.02
CA GLY A 648 -6.62 -26.11 18.60
C GLY A 648 -8.04 -26.31 18.03
N SER A 649 -8.33 -25.72 16.87
CA SER A 649 -9.68 -25.44 16.35
C SER A 649 -9.99 -26.28 15.10
N SER A 650 -11.27 -26.37 14.69
CA SER A 650 -11.60 -27.07 13.44
C SER A 650 -12.83 -26.55 12.69
N ASN A 651 -12.93 -26.89 11.40
CA ASN A 651 -14.03 -26.47 10.54
C ASN A 651 -14.19 -24.93 10.51
N ILE A 652 -13.12 -24.23 10.16
CA ILE A 652 -13.12 -22.76 9.99
C ILE A 652 -12.93 -22.45 8.51
N MET A 653 -13.91 -21.74 7.92
CA MET A 653 -13.96 -21.41 6.50
C MET A 653 -14.03 -19.88 6.35
N ILE A 654 -12.93 -19.29 5.89
CA ILE A 654 -12.74 -17.83 5.74
C ILE A 654 -12.65 -17.49 4.24
N TYR A 655 -13.39 -16.48 3.79
CA TYR A 655 -13.36 -15.96 2.42
C TYR A 655 -13.08 -14.46 2.44
N GLY A 656 -11.88 -14.08 1.99
CA GLY A 656 -11.36 -12.72 2.15
C GLY A 656 -10.80 -12.52 3.57
N ALA A 657 -9.49 -12.33 3.65
CA ALA A 657 -8.78 -12.00 4.87
C ALA A 657 -7.71 -10.92 4.55
N GLY A 658 -7.96 -9.69 4.99
CA GLY A 658 -7.10 -8.53 4.77
C GLY A 658 -6.39 -8.10 6.05
N PHE A 659 -5.11 -8.42 6.20
CA PHE A 659 -4.37 -8.16 7.44
C PHE A 659 -3.17 -7.24 7.21
N TYR A 660 -3.16 -6.07 7.86
CA TYR A 660 -2.21 -4.99 7.56
C TYR A 660 -1.33 -4.62 8.76
N SER A 661 -0.06 -4.34 8.50
CA SER A 661 0.89 -3.79 9.46
C SER A 661 1.60 -2.60 8.82
N TRP A 662 1.23 -1.39 9.24
CA TRP A 662 1.60 -0.15 8.54
C TRP A 662 2.83 0.56 9.09
N PHE A 663 3.15 0.33 10.37
CA PHE A 663 4.05 1.19 11.14
C PHE A 663 5.03 0.38 11.97
N GLN A 664 6.15 1.03 12.29
CA GLN A 664 6.99 0.72 13.44
C GLN A 664 7.10 1.99 14.27
N TRP A 665 6.41 2.08 15.40
CA TRP A 665 6.33 3.29 16.23
C TRP A 665 5.95 4.53 15.40
N TYR A 666 4.76 4.51 14.81
CA TYR A 666 4.20 5.57 13.94
C TYR A 666 5.03 5.93 12.69
N SER A 667 6.16 5.24 12.40
CA SER A 667 6.93 5.39 11.16
C SER A 667 6.57 4.35 10.12
N GLN A 668 6.29 4.78 8.88
CA GLN A 668 5.97 3.91 7.74
C GLN A 668 7.19 3.47 6.91
N ALA A 669 8.42 3.81 7.33
CA ALA A 669 9.63 3.50 6.56
C ALA A 669 9.80 1.99 6.24
N CYS A 670 9.25 1.13 7.11
CA CYS A 670 9.23 -0.33 6.99
C CYS A 670 8.44 -0.85 5.77
N LEU A 671 7.52 -0.07 5.20
CA LEU A 671 6.72 -0.48 4.03
C LEU A 671 7.57 -0.63 2.77
N SER A 672 8.66 0.13 2.64
CA SER A 672 9.57 0.09 1.48
C SER A 672 10.24 -1.28 1.25
N ILE A 673 10.20 -2.17 2.25
CA ILE A 673 10.79 -3.51 2.24
C ILE A 673 9.82 -4.59 2.76
N GLU A 674 8.51 -4.26 2.87
CA GLU A 674 7.44 -5.14 3.40
C GLU A 674 7.79 -5.78 4.76
N ALA A 675 8.27 -4.97 5.72
CA ALA A 675 8.95 -5.45 6.92
C ALA A 675 8.52 -4.81 8.25
N CYS A 676 7.33 -4.22 8.33
CA CYS A 676 6.84 -3.62 9.57
C CYS A 676 6.70 -4.67 10.68
N GLN A 677 6.23 -5.87 10.34
CA GLN A 677 6.04 -6.99 11.26
C GLN A 677 6.51 -8.32 10.68
N GLU A 678 7.00 -9.23 11.53
CA GLU A 678 7.58 -10.50 11.09
C GLU A 678 6.51 -11.51 10.65
N ARG A 679 5.43 -11.66 11.42
CA ARG A 679 4.32 -12.60 11.16
C ARG A 679 2.99 -11.99 11.56
N ILE A 680 1.95 -12.18 10.76
CA ILE A 680 0.61 -11.63 11.05
C ILE A 680 -0.49 -12.68 11.22
N SER A 681 -0.34 -13.88 10.63
CA SER A 681 -1.27 -15.00 10.83
C SER A 681 -0.55 -16.28 11.29
N ARG A 682 -1.18 -17.09 12.15
CA ARG A 682 -0.70 -18.45 12.46
C ARG A 682 -1.82 -19.48 12.65
N VAL A 683 -1.56 -20.73 12.25
CA VAL A 683 -2.47 -21.87 12.42
C VAL A 683 -1.74 -23.06 13.04
N ILE A 684 -2.21 -23.51 14.21
CA ILE A 684 -1.55 -24.51 15.07
C ILE A 684 -2.57 -25.51 15.64
N ASN A 685 -2.25 -26.81 15.65
CA ASN A 685 -3.05 -27.87 16.29
C ASN A 685 -4.52 -27.89 15.82
N SER A 686 -4.75 -27.48 14.58
CA SER A 686 -6.07 -27.23 14.00
C SER A 686 -6.28 -28.05 12.73
N ASP A 687 -7.52 -28.43 12.45
CA ASP A 687 -7.88 -29.32 11.34
C ASP A 687 -9.05 -28.76 10.53
N ASN A 688 -9.12 -29.10 9.23
CA ASN A 688 -10.18 -28.66 8.33
C ASN A 688 -10.35 -27.12 8.32
N ILE A 689 -9.24 -26.42 8.10
CA ILE A 689 -9.16 -24.95 8.05
C ILE A 689 -9.00 -24.51 6.60
N PHE A 690 -9.84 -23.59 6.13
CA PHE A 690 -9.76 -22.99 4.79
C PHE A 690 -9.71 -21.47 4.90
N ILE A 691 -8.73 -20.85 4.24
CA ILE A 691 -8.60 -19.40 4.10
C ILE A 691 -8.47 -19.11 2.61
N VAL A 692 -9.55 -18.65 2.02
CA VAL A 692 -9.64 -18.20 0.61
C VAL A 692 -9.32 -16.72 0.56
N ASN A 693 -8.51 -16.30 -0.42
CA ASN A 693 -8.09 -14.91 -0.63
C ASN A 693 -7.52 -14.27 0.66
N LEU A 694 -6.31 -14.68 1.04
CA LEU A 694 -5.51 -14.01 2.08
C LEU A 694 -4.62 -12.96 1.42
N TYR A 695 -4.73 -11.72 1.86
CA TYR A 695 -3.94 -10.59 1.38
C TYR A 695 -3.40 -9.76 2.55
N THR A 696 -2.12 -9.38 2.49
CA THR A 696 -1.41 -8.80 3.63
C THR A 696 -0.46 -7.68 3.23
N LYS A 697 -0.29 -6.68 4.11
CA LYS A 697 0.62 -5.53 3.92
C LYS A 697 1.66 -5.41 5.02
N GLY A 698 2.91 -5.09 4.65
CA GLY A 698 3.97 -4.71 5.57
C GLY A 698 4.52 -5.86 6.43
N VAL A 699 4.40 -7.10 5.95
CA VAL A 699 4.72 -8.31 6.72
C VAL A 699 5.67 -9.24 5.97
N TYR A 700 6.63 -9.85 6.68
CA TYR A 700 7.49 -10.87 6.07
C TYR A 700 6.73 -12.19 5.81
N SER A 701 6.00 -12.67 6.81
CA SER A 701 5.20 -13.91 6.75
C SER A 701 3.71 -13.59 6.80
N MET A 702 3.00 -13.93 5.70
CA MET A 702 1.55 -13.82 5.59
C MET A 702 0.86 -14.77 6.56
N ILE A 703 1.31 -16.03 6.58
CA ILE A 703 0.74 -17.09 7.40
C ILE A 703 1.79 -18.16 7.74
N GLN A 704 1.89 -18.44 9.04
CA GLN A 704 2.69 -19.54 9.58
C GLN A 704 1.83 -20.80 9.74
N GLY A 705 2.22 -21.87 9.06
CA GLY A 705 1.73 -23.22 9.29
C GLY A 705 2.56 -23.96 10.35
N SER A 706 2.40 -25.28 10.42
CA SER A 706 3.06 -26.13 11.41
C SER A 706 4.59 -26.24 11.22
N SER A 707 5.34 -25.56 12.09
CA SER A 707 6.73 -25.81 12.52
C SER A 707 7.91 -25.80 11.53
N THR A 708 7.71 -25.80 10.20
CA THR A 708 8.86 -25.90 9.25
C THR A 708 8.91 -24.92 8.07
N SER A 709 7.81 -24.27 7.67
CA SER A 709 7.83 -23.22 6.62
C SER A 709 6.69 -22.21 6.79
N ASP A 710 7.01 -20.93 6.63
CA ASP A 710 6.07 -19.80 6.59
C ASP A 710 5.74 -19.45 5.11
N VAL A 711 4.54 -18.96 4.82
CA VAL A 711 4.20 -18.39 3.50
C VAL A 711 4.62 -16.93 3.46
N LEU A 712 5.60 -16.59 2.62
CA LEU A 712 6.24 -15.27 2.61
C LEU A 712 5.53 -14.28 1.68
N ALA A 713 5.34 -13.03 2.13
CA ALA A 713 4.65 -12.01 1.34
C ALA A 713 5.42 -11.63 0.07
N LEU A 714 6.75 -11.44 0.18
CA LEU A 714 7.63 -11.10 -0.96
C LEU A 714 7.64 -12.14 -2.09
N GLN A 715 7.21 -13.38 -1.84
CA GLN A 715 7.08 -14.43 -2.86
C GLN A 715 5.70 -14.42 -3.55
N ASN A 716 4.74 -13.70 -2.98
CA ASN A 716 3.34 -13.63 -3.40
C ASN A 716 2.89 -12.18 -3.66
N MET A 717 3.83 -11.25 -3.90
CA MET A 717 3.49 -9.85 -4.19
C MET A 717 2.73 -9.74 -5.52
N ASP A 718 1.52 -9.18 -5.44
CA ASP A 718 0.60 -8.94 -6.54
C ASP A 718 0.17 -7.46 -6.51
N GLY A 719 1.06 -6.61 -7.03
CA GLY A 719 0.92 -5.16 -6.94
C GLY A 719 1.34 -4.62 -5.57
N PHE A 720 0.39 -4.05 -4.83
CA PHE A 720 0.59 -3.37 -3.55
C PHE A 720 0.70 -4.33 -2.34
N LEU A 721 0.29 -5.59 -2.48
CA LEU A 721 0.13 -6.55 -1.38
C LEU A 721 0.77 -7.90 -1.69
N GLY A 722 1.10 -8.66 -0.65
CA GLY A 722 1.24 -10.12 -0.76
C GLY A 722 -0.16 -10.75 -0.79
N THR A 723 -0.49 -11.54 -1.82
CA THR A 723 -1.82 -12.10 -2.05
C THR A 723 -1.75 -13.58 -2.45
N ILE A 724 -2.58 -14.42 -1.84
CA ILE A 724 -2.74 -15.85 -2.19
C ILE A 724 -4.22 -16.20 -2.33
N VAL A 725 -4.58 -17.03 -3.32
CA VAL A 725 -5.99 -17.45 -3.54
C VAL A 725 -6.47 -18.43 -2.47
N GLY A 726 -5.54 -19.19 -1.86
CA GLY A 726 -5.91 -20.18 -0.85
C GLY A 726 -4.77 -20.61 0.08
N TRP A 727 -5.13 -20.83 1.34
CA TRP A 727 -4.38 -21.62 2.30
C TRP A 727 -5.32 -22.63 2.97
N THR A 728 -4.94 -23.91 3.00
CA THR A 728 -5.72 -24.96 3.68
C THR A 728 -4.86 -25.72 4.67
N GLY A 729 -5.39 -25.92 5.88
CA GLY A 729 -4.79 -26.73 6.94
C GLY A 729 -5.60 -28.00 7.18
N LEU A 730 -5.03 -29.16 6.81
CA LEU A 730 -5.52 -30.49 7.13
C LEU A 730 -4.58 -31.10 8.18
N ASP A 731 -5.05 -31.38 9.39
CA ASP A 731 -4.22 -31.86 10.52
C ASP A 731 -2.91 -31.07 10.71
N THR A 732 -3.00 -29.80 11.14
CA THR A 732 -1.81 -29.00 11.45
C THR A 732 -1.25 -29.37 12.82
N ILE A 733 0.05 -29.74 12.90
CA ILE A 733 0.67 -30.22 14.16
C ILE A 733 1.75 -29.24 14.63
N GLY A 734 1.59 -28.66 15.83
CA GLY A 734 2.56 -27.71 16.38
C GLY A 734 2.52 -27.55 17.90
N GLN A 735 3.23 -26.55 18.40
CA GLN A 735 3.18 -26.14 19.80
C GLN A 735 3.00 -24.62 19.85
N LEU A 736 2.18 -24.16 20.80
CA LEU A 736 1.75 -22.76 20.92
C LEU A 736 2.92 -21.77 21.00
N ASP A 737 3.87 -22.09 21.87
CA ASP A 737 5.11 -21.35 22.10
C ASP A 737 6.28 -22.34 22.14
N SER A 738 6.50 -23.08 21.04
CA SER A 738 7.89 -23.45 20.75
C SER A 738 8.67 -22.14 20.61
N PRO A 739 9.84 -21.96 21.26
CA PRO A 739 10.73 -20.88 20.87
C PRO A 739 10.89 -20.95 19.35
N SER A 740 10.85 -19.81 18.64
CA SER A 740 11.00 -19.84 17.19
C SER A 740 12.33 -20.52 16.92
N SER A 741 12.24 -21.76 16.44
CA SER A 741 13.41 -22.60 16.27
C SER A 741 14.36 -21.82 15.39
N VAL A 742 13.80 -21.21 14.33
CA VAL A 742 14.36 -20.21 13.44
C VAL A 742 14.93 -19.01 14.21
N ILE A 743 16.26 -18.97 14.32
CA ILE A 743 17.02 -17.74 14.57
C ILE A 743 17.42 -17.16 13.20
N PRO A 744 16.83 -16.03 12.77
CA PRO A 744 17.31 -15.30 11.61
C PRO A 744 18.66 -14.66 11.97
N LEU A 745 19.71 -15.00 11.22
CA LEU A 745 21.02 -14.39 11.40
C LEU A 745 21.02 -13.01 10.76
N PRO A 746 21.56 -11.97 11.42
CA PRO A 746 21.63 -10.63 10.86
C PRO A 746 22.64 -10.55 9.69
N PRO A 747 22.50 -9.60 8.75
CA PRO A 747 23.36 -9.50 7.55
C PRO A 747 24.87 -9.43 7.83
N TRP A 748 25.29 -8.91 8.98
CA TRP A 748 26.69 -8.86 9.39
C TRP A 748 27.31 -10.24 9.68
N VAL A 749 26.51 -11.32 9.78
CA VAL A 749 27.05 -12.69 9.95
C VAL A 749 27.93 -13.11 8.77
N TRP A 750 27.78 -12.48 7.60
CA TRP A 750 28.62 -12.66 6.42
C TRP A 750 29.97 -11.91 6.49
N THR A 751 30.11 -10.92 7.39
CA THR A 751 31.28 -10.02 7.46
C THR A 751 32.07 -10.12 8.76
N VAL A 752 31.52 -10.71 9.81
CA VAL A 752 32.21 -10.95 11.09
C VAL A 752 32.91 -12.32 11.10
N PRO A 753 34.22 -12.39 11.38
CA PRO A 753 34.92 -13.68 11.55
C PRO A 753 34.47 -14.39 12.84
N SER A 754 34.10 -15.67 12.73
CA SER A 754 33.72 -16.55 13.86
C SER A 754 32.62 -15.99 14.79
N PRO A 755 31.43 -15.63 14.27
CA PRO A 755 30.34 -15.11 15.08
C PRO A 755 29.82 -16.19 16.03
N THR A 756 29.58 -15.81 17.29
CA THR A 756 29.01 -16.71 18.31
C THR A 756 27.50 -16.53 18.38
N VAL A 757 26.75 -17.58 18.07
CA VAL A 757 25.27 -17.59 18.10
C VAL A 757 24.81 -18.59 19.15
N SER A 758 24.00 -18.15 20.11
CA SER A 758 23.46 -19.00 21.18
C SER A 758 22.07 -19.51 20.81
N CYS A 759 21.80 -20.78 21.09
CA CYS A 759 20.52 -21.42 20.76
C CYS A 759 20.21 -22.58 21.71
N HIS A 760 18.95 -22.75 22.09
CA HIS A 760 18.49 -23.89 22.89
C HIS A 760 17.65 -24.83 22.02
N ILE A 761 18.04 -26.10 21.94
CA ILE A 761 17.39 -27.12 21.11
C ILE A 761 16.01 -27.49 21.70
N PRO A 762 14.95 -27.64 20.89
CA PRO A 762 14.93 -27.68 19.42
C PRO A 762 15.05 -26.29 18.75
N CYS A 763 15.99 -26.14 17.83
CA CYS A 763 16.15 -24.90 17.06
C CYS A 763 16.70 -25.09 15.63
N VAL A 764 16.57 -24.03 14.82
CA VAL A 764 16.82 -23.91 13.37
C VAL A 764 17.58 -22.60 13.12
N ILE A 765 18.60 -22.58 12.28
CA ILE A 765 19.31 -21.32 11.98
C ILE A 765 19.04 -20.92 10.52
N GLN A 766 18.62 -19.67 10.29
CA GLN A 766 18.30 -19.12 8.97
C GLN A 766 19.24 -17.97 8.60
N PRO A 767 20.19 -18.16 7.67
CA PRO A 767 21.05 -17.08 7.18
C PRO A 767 20.27 -16.09 6.30
N PRO A 768 20.68 -14.80 6.26
CA PRO A 768 20.03 -13.81 5.40
C PRO A 768 20.45 -14.00 3.92
N PRO A 769 19.73 -13.43 2.94
CA PRO A 769 20.03 -13.59 1.52
C PRO A 769 21.48 -13.22 1.17
N THR A 770 22.09 -13.97 0.24
CA THR A 770 23.47 -13.74 -0.22
C THR A 770 23.51 -13.36 -1.72
N PRO A 771 24.24 -12.30 -2.11
CA PRO A 771 24.32 -11.86 -3.51
C PRO A 771 25.38 -12.57 -4.37
N ILE A 772 26.15 -13.55 -3.86
CA ILE A 772 27.31 -14.12 -4.58
C ILE A 772 27.34 -15.67 -4.49
N ARG A 773 27.71 -16.33 -5.60
CA ARG A 773 27.96 -17.80 -5.72
C ARG A 773 29.45 -18.07 -6.01
N PRO A 774 30.04 -19.24 -5.64
CA PRO A 774 29.44 -20.39 -4.95
C PRO A 774 29.28 -20.17 -3.44
N ILE A 775 28.44 -20.99 -2.80
CA ILE A 775 28.00 -20.77 -1.42
C ILE A 775 28.73 -21.74 -0.47
N GLN A 776 29.52 -21.19 0.45
CA GLN A 776 29.92 -21.84 1.70
C GLN A 776 30.09 -20.76 2.80
N PRO A 777 29.18 -20.66 3.79
CA PRO A 777 29.38 -19.78 4.94
C PRO A 777 30.64 -20.18 5.74
N PRO A 778 31.34 -19.22 6.37
CA PRO A 778 32.46 -19.53 7.25
C PRO A 778 32.02 -20.40 8.43
N ALA A 779 32.92 -21.25 8.91
CA ALA A 779 32.64 -22.09 10.07
C ALA A 779 32.42 -21.20 11.31
N TYR A 780 31.31 -21.41 12.00
CA TYR A 780 30.92 -20.64 13.18
C TYR A 780 30.83 -21.54 14.41
N THR A 781 31.00 -20.95 15.60
CA THR A 781 30.93 -21.70 16.87
C THR A 781 29.65 -21.34 17.60
N THR A 782 28.82 -22.34 17.89
CA THR A 782 27.59 -22.22 18.66
C THR A 782 27.70 -23.06 19.94
N THR A 783 26.90 -22.75 20.96
CA THR A 783 26.92 -23.48 22.23
C THR A 783 25.69 -24.37 22.33
N ILE A 784 25.86 -25.69 22.19
CA ILE A 784 24.77 -26.67 22.26
C ILE A 784 24.77 -27.30 23.66
N SER A 785 23.70 -27.11 24.42
CA SER A 785 23.53 -27.65 25.78
C SER A 785 24.73 -27.38 26.70
N GLY A 786 25.30 -26.17 26.62
CA GLY A 786 26.46 -25.75 27.41
C GLY A 786 27.83 -26.19 26.86
N THR A 787 27.89 -26.88 25.72
CA THR A 787 29.15 -27.33 25.08
C THR A 787 29.40 -26.55 23.78
N PRO A 788 30.57 -25.92 23.58
CA PRO A 788 30.92 -25.27 22.31
C PRO A 788 31.06 -26.27 21.17
N VAL A 789 30.48 -25.96 20.01
CA VAL A 789 30.44 -26.78 18.79
C VAL A 789 30.71 -25.90 17.59
N THR A 790 31.70 -26.27 16.77
CA THR A 790 31.97 -25.61 15.49
C THR A 790 31.17 -26.29 14.38
N VAL A 791 30.36 -25.51 13.66
CA VAL A 791 29.56 -25.96 12.52
C VAL A 791 30.25 -25.50 11.23
N THR A 792 30.50 -26.44 10.32
CA THR A 792 31.09 -26.17 9.00
C THR A 792 30.09 -26.57 7.90
N PRO A 793 29.42 -25.61 7.24
CA PRO A 793 28.51 -25.90 6.13
C PRO A 793 29.22 -26.57 4.93
N PRO A 794 28.51 -27.41 4.16
CA PRO A 794 29.01 -27.95 2.89
C PRO A 794 29.08 -26.87 1.80
N VAL A 795 29.93 -27.09 0.80
CA VAL A 795 29.98 -26.27 -0.42
C VAL A 795 28.80 -26.63 -1.33
N ILE A 796 28.02 -25.63 -1.76
CA ILE A 796 26.98 -25.82 -2.77
C ILE A 796 27.57 -25.53 -4.16
N GLU A 797 27.95 -26.60 -4.88
CA GLU A 797 28.38 -26.53 -6.27
C GLU A 797 27.18 -26.60 -7.26
N THR A 798 27.43 -26.28 -8.53
CA THR A 798 26.40 -26.02 -9.56
C THR A 798 25.38 -27.15 -9.80
N PRO A 799 24.12 -26.83 -10.19
CA PRO A 799 23.15 -27.84 -10.63
C PRO A 799 23.64 -28.56 -11.90
N GLY A 800 23.71 -29.89 -11.85
CA GLY A 800 24.04 -30.71 -13.01
C GLY A 800 22.87 -30.80 -13.99
N ILE A 801 22.79 -29.90 -14.97
CA ILE A 801 21.80 -29.96 -16.05
C ILE A 801 22.24 -31.02 -17.07
N SER A 802 21.62 -32.19 -17.05
CA SER A 802 21.79 -33.20 -18.10
C SER A 802 20.86 -32.90 -19.29
N VAL A 803 21.39 -32.20 -20.30
CA VAL A 803 20.64 -31.93 -21.55
C VAL A 803 20.60 -33.21 -22.40
N GLN A 804 19.41 -33.79 -22.58
CA GLN A 804 19.18 -34.87 -23.54
C GLN A 804 18.68 -34.26 -24.87
N SER A 805 19.49 -34.33 -25.93
CA SER A 805 19.12 -33.84 -27.25
C SER A 805 18.39 -34.91 -28.06
N ILE A 806 17.13 -34.65 -28.41
CA ILE A 806 16.37 -35.44 -29.39
C ILE A 806 16.42 -34.70 -30.73
N SER A 807 17.12 -35.27 -31.71
CA SER A 807 17.20 -34.70 -33.06
C SER A 807 15.92 -34.98 -33.85
N VAL A 808 15.14 -33.93 -34.14
CA VAL A 808 14.02 -33.98 -35.09
C VAL A 808 14.36 -33.13 -36.31
N VAL A 809 14.32 -33.75 -37.50
CA VAL A 809 14.52 -33.06 -38.79
C VAL A 809 13.14 -32.71 -39.34
N VAL A 810 12.90 -31.43 -39.64
CA VAL A 810 11.62 -30.96 -40.21
C VAL A 810 11.89 -30.14 -41.48
N PRO A 811 11.16 -30.36 -42.59
CA PRO A 811 11.33 -29.59 -43.83
C PRO A 811 10.82 -28.15 -43.74
N THR A 812 11.26 -27.32 -44.69
CA THR A 812 10.94 -25.89 -44.77
C THR A 812 9.44 -25.64 -44.96
N GLY A 813 8.78 -24.96 -44.02
CA GLY A 813 7.52 -24.26 -44.29
C GLY A 813 6.30 -24.50 -43.39
N GLN A 814 6.43 -24.80 -42.08
CA GLN A 814 5.37 -24.45 -41.10
C GLN A 814 5.81 -24.46 -39.61
N THR A 815 4.83 -24.17 -38.74
CA THR A 815 4.86 -23.56 -37.39
C THR A 815 5.65 -24.28 -36.28
N VAL A 816 6.19 -23.49 -35.35
CA VAL A 816 6.86 -23.92 -34.10
C VAL A 816 5.83 -24.21 -32.99
N THR A 817 6.04 -25.28 -32.23
CA THR A 817 5.28 -25.67 -31.02
C THR A 817 6.22 -25.54 -29.79
N PRO A 818 5.74 -25.14 -28.59
CA PRO A 818 6.58 -24.41 -27.63
C PRO A 818 7.62 -25.26 -26.89
N ILE A 819 8.67 -24.57 -26.44
CA ILE A 819 9.69 -25.13 -25.56
C ILE A 819 9.15 -25.13 -24.13
N ILE A 820 8.89 -26.31 -23.57
CA ILE A 820 8.75 -26.48 -22.12
C ILE A 820 10.16 -26.46 -21.53
N VAL A 821 10.49 -25.41 -20.80
CA VAL A 821 11.68 -25.38 -19.94
C VAL A 821 11.28 -26.01 -18.59
N PRO A 822 11.88 -27.13 -18.16
CA PRO A 822 11.60 -27.67 -16.83
C PRO A 822 12.19 -26.74 -15.76
N SER A 823 11.39 -26.42 -14.75
CA SER A 823 11.83 -25.65 -13.59
C SER A 823 13.03 -26.34 -12.91
N PRO A 824 14.18 -25.65 -12.70
CA PRO A 824 15.33 -26.27 -12.07
C PRO A 824 15.09 -26.44 -10.56
N SER A 825 14.78 -27.67 -10.13
CA SER A 825 14.77 -28.02 -8.71
C SER A 825 16.19 -28.12 -8.16
N ILE A 826 16.58 -27.19 -7.30
CA ILE A 826 17.85 -27.26 -6.56
C ILE A 826 17.62 -28.05 -5.27
N THR A 827 18.05 -29.31 -5.24
CA THR A 827 18.07 -30.10 -4.01
C THR A 827 19.32 -29.78 -3.20
N VAL A 828 19.19 -28.98 -2.15
CA VAL A 828 20.30 -28.70 -1.22
C VAL A 828 20.37 -29.83 -0.17
N PRO A 829 21.53 -30.49 0.04
CA PRO A 829 21.66 -31.52 1.06
C PRO A 829 21.62 -30.93 2.48
N LEU A 830 21.03 -31.69 3.42
CA LEU A 830 20.94 -31.30 4.84
C LEU A 830 22.34 -31.06 5.44
N ILE A 831 22.51 -29.97 6.17
CA ILE A 831 23.78 -29.64 6.85
C ILE A 831 23.87 -30.48 8.13
N VAL A 832 24.87 -31.37 8.24
CA VAL A 832 25.07 -32.25 9.40
C VAL A 832 26.38 -31.92 10.13
N PRO A 833 26.38 -31.70 11.46
CA PRO A 833 27.61 -31.48 12.24
C PRO A 833 28.58 -32.66 12.16
N THR A 834 29.87 -32.38 12.02
CA THR A 834 30.88 -33.40 11.63
C THR A 834 31.49 -34.20 12.79
N ALA A 835 31.27 -33.82 14.06
CA ALA A 835 31.66 -34.64 15.22
C ALA A 835 30.91 -34.26 16.51
N GLY A 836 30.52 -35.26 17.30
CA GLY A 836 29.92 -35.09 18.63
C GLY A 836 29.02 -36.28 19.00
N ASN A 837 28.79 -36.50 20.30
CA ASN A 837 27.83 -37.50 20.78
C ASN A 837 26.64 -36.76 21.41
N TRP A 838 25.49 -36.80 20.75
CA TRP A 838 24.40 -35.84 20.95
C TRP A 838 23.23 -36.44 21.76
N PRO A 839 22.95 -35.97 22.98
CA PRO A 839 21.72 -36.31 23.68
C PRO A 839 20.54 -35.53 23.04
N GLY A 840 19.94 -36.10 21.98
CA GLY A 840 18.77 -35.52 21.31
C GLY A 840 18.84 -35.41 19.78
N GLY A 841 20.01 -35.66 19.16
CA GLY A 841 20.20 -35.54 17.71
C GLY A 841 20.80 -34.20 17.25
N ALA A 842 20.91 -34.01 15.93
CA ALA A 842 21.51 -32.83 15.31
C ALA A 842 20.45 -31.80 14.88
N PRO A 843 20.66 -30.48 15.08
CA PRO A 843 19.71 -29.45 14.67
C PRO A 843 19.72 -29.21 13.15
N PRO A 844 18.56 -28.99 12.51
CA PRO A 844 18.47 -28.64 11.10
C PRO A 844 18.83 -27.16 10.85
N ILE A 845 19.63 -26.89 9.81
CA ILE A 845 19.98 -25.53 9.35
C ILE A 845 19.37 -25.34 7.97
N ILE A 846 18.61 -24.27 7.76
CA ILE A 846 17.97 -23.97 6.47
C ILE A 846 19.01 -23.28 5.57
N PRO A 847 19.14 -23.67 4.28
CA PRO A 847 20.03 -22.99 3.35
C PRO A 847 19.56 -21.54 3.08
N PRO A 848 20.49 -20.59 2.84
CA PRO A 848 20.12 -19.21 2.55
C PRO A 848 19.21 -19.13 1.30
N PRO A 849 18.22 -18.20 1.27
CA PRO A 849 17.43 -17.95 0.08
C PRO A 849 18.32 -17.58 -1.09
N ILE A 850 18.14 -18.26 -2.23
CA ILE A 850 18.86 -17.97 -3.47
C ILE A 850 17.99 -17.02 -4.31
N PRO A 851 18.45 -15.80 -4.63
CA PRO A 851 17.71 -14.93 -5.55
C PRO A 851 17.52 -15.62 -6.91
N LEU A 852 16.27 -15.72 -7.36
CA LEU A 852 15.98 -16.04 -8.75
C LEU A 852 16.37 -14.84 -9.62
N PRO A 853 16.95 -15.04 -10.82
CA PRO A 853 17.27 -13.95 -11.72
C PRO A 853 15.98 -13.28 -12.18
N ILE A 854 15.79 -12.02 -11.78
CA ILE A 854 14.68 -11.18 -12.22
C ILE A 854 14.78 -11.03 -13.76
N PRO A 855 13.68 -11.23 -14.52
CA PRO A 855 13.67 -10.93 -15.95
C PRO A 855 14.03 -9.46 -16.19
N PRO A 856 14.79 -9.11 -17.25
CA PRO A 856 15.08 -7.72 -17.55
C PRO A 856 13.78 -6.94 -17.81
N PRO A 857 13.68 -5.67 -17.36
CA PRO A 857 12.45 -4.89 -17.47
C PRO A 857 12.03 -4.71 -18.94
N LEU A 858 10.76 -4.96 -19.21
CA LEU A 858 10.15 -4.62 -20.50
C LEU A 858 9.97 -3.11 -20.58
N VAL A 859 10.68 -2.48 -21.53
CA VAL A 859 10.62 -1.04 -21.78
C VAL A 859 9.28 -0.68 -22.43
N PRO A 860 8.49 0.25 -21.88
CA PRO A 860 7.29 0.75 -22.55
C PRO A 860 7.67 1.80 -23.60
N VAL A 861 7.55 1.45 -24.88
CA VAL A 861 7.59 2.41 -25.99
C VAL A 861 6.15 2.85 -26.31
N CYS A 862 5.82 4.11 -26.00
CA CYS A 862 4.62 4.74 -26.55
C CYS A 862 4.87 5.12 -28.01
N TYR A 863 4.01 4.65 -28.93
CA TYR A 863 3.94 5.17 -30.29
C TYR A 863 2.56 5.75 -30.58
N GLN A 864 2.57 6.99 -31.04
CA GLN A 864 1.42 7.81 -31.38
C GLN A 864 1.09 7.63 -32.87
N PHE A 865 -0.19 7.48 -33.24
CA PHE A 865 -0.63 7.35 -34.64
C PHE A 865 -1.15 8.67 -35.20
N CYS A 866 -0.48 9.19 -36.24
CA CYS A 866 -0.93 10.09 -37.32
C CYS A 866 0.29 10.36 -38.23
N SER A 867 0.28 10.33 -39.57
CA SER A 867 -0.72 9.88 -40.57
C SER A 867 0.01 9.51 -41.89
N ASP A 868 -0.76 8.98 -42.85
CA ASP A 868 -0.51 8.94 -44.31
C ASP A 868 0.31 7.80 -44.97
N ALA A 869 -0.29 7.30 -46.07
CA ALA A 869 0.17 6.41 -47.15
C ALA A 869 0.14 4.86 -46.96
N ASP A 870 -0.68 4.23 -47.82
CA ASP A 870 -0.57 2.89 -48.44
C ASP A 870 -0.89 1.58 -47.66
N TRP A 871 -2.20 1.24 -47.66
CA TRP A 871 -2.76 -0.15 -47.74
C TRP A 871 -2.55 -0.74 -49.17
N PRO A 872 -2.73 -2.07 -49.49
CA PRO A 872 -3.61 -3.12 -48.91
C PRO A 872 -2.92 -4.54 -48.80
N PRO A 873 -3.55 -5.76 -48.72
CA PRO A 873 -4.98 -6.24 -48.73
C PRO A 873 -5.44 -7.12 -47.51
N ILE A 874 -6.69 -7.00 -46.98
CA ILE A 874 -7.97 -7.63 -47.43
C ILE A 874 -7.93 -9.20 -47.34
N LEU A 875 -8.82 -10.00 -46.70
CA LEU A 875 -10.16 -9.93 -46.01
C LEU A 875 -10.39 -11.32 -45.28
N PRO A 876 -11.50 -11.72 -44.55
CA PRO A 876 -12.77 -11.08 -44.14
C PRO A 876 -13.15 -11.34 -42.61
N PRO A 877 -14.41 -11.35 -42.10
CA PRO A 877 -14.90 -10.30 -41.18
C PRO A 877 -15.40 -10.76 -39.79
N ILE A 878 -15.30 -9.88 -38.79
CA ILE A 878 -16.14 -9.93 -37.56
C ILE A 878 -16.96 -8.65 -37.50
N VAL A 879 -18.24 -8.77 -37.12
CA VAL A 879 -19.18 -7.65 -37.03
C VAL A 879 -18.96 -6.91 -35.71
N VAL A 880 -18.45 -5.69 -35.80
CA VAL A 880 -18.54 -4.70 -34.71
C VAL A 880 -19.85 -3.94 -34.88
N VAL A 881 -20.57 -3.73 -33.79
CA VAL A 881 -21.71 -2.81 -33.74
C VAL A 881 -21.18 -1.49 -33.18
N ASP A 882 -21.23 -0.43 -33.98
CA ASP A 882 -20.77 0.89 -33.54
C ASP A 882 -21.69 1.45 -32.43
N GLY A 883 -21.12 1.64 -31.24
CA GLY A 883 -21.67 2.49 -30.19
C GLY A 883 -20.83 3.76 -30.05
N PRO A 884 -21.42 4.91 -29.68
CA PRO A 884 -20.66 6.15 -29.46
C PRO A 884 -19.66 5.99 -28.29
N PRO A 885 -18.55 6.75 -28.29
CA PRO A 885 -17.55 6.68 -27.21
C PRO A 885 -18.16 7.06 -25.86
N LEU A 886 -17.82 6.28 -24.83
CA LEU A 886 -18.14 6.62 -23.44
C LEU A 886 -17.40 7.92 -23.05
N PRO A 887 -18.09 8.91 -22.45
CA PRO A 887 -17.42 10.11 -21.96
C PRO A 887 -16.57 9.76 -20.73
N VAL A 888 -15.25 9.93 -20.84
CA VAL A 888 -14.40 10.07 -19.67
C VAL A 888 -14.72 11.44 -19.06
N GLY A 889 -15.19 11.46 -17.81
CA GLY A 889 -15.54 12.71 -17.13
C GLY A 889 -14.32 13.62 -17.01
N ALA A 890 -14.34 14.75 -17.71
CA ALA A 890 -13.42 15.84 -17.45
C ALA A 890 -13.88 16.61 -16.20
N PRO A 891 -12.96 17.20 -15.40
CA PRO A 891 -13.34 18.05 -14.27
C PRO A 891 -14.17 19.27 -14.73
N PRO A 892 -15.01 19.84 -13.84
CA PRO A 892 -16.02 20.83 -14.22
C PRO A 892 -15.41 22.13 -14.78
N PRO A 893 -16.08 22.80 -15.74
CA PRO A 893 -15.60 24.05 -16.32
C PRO A 893 -15.73 25.22 -15.34
N VAL A 894 -14.72 26.10 -15.34
CA VAL A 894 -14.71 27.34 -14.54
C VAL A 894 -15.85 28.27 -14.96
N VAL A 895 -16.71 28.65 -14.01
CA VAL A 895 -17.74 29.67 -14.25
C VAL A 895 -17.07 31.04 -14.35
N ALA A 896 -17.16 31.67 -15.52
CA ALA A 896 -16.60 33.00 -15.74
C ALA A 896 -17.34 34.07 -14.91
N GLY A 897 -16.64 34.64 -13.93
CA GLY A 897 -17.01 35.93 -13.33
C GLY A 897 -16.75 37.07 -14.31
N ALA A 898 -17.61 38.08 -14.31
CA ALA A 898 -17.60 39.13 -15.33
C ALA A 898 -16.44 40.13 -15.19
N ASP A 899 -15.79 40.40 -16.33
CA ASP A 899 -15.11 41.63 -16.74
C ASP A 899 -14.49 42.53 -15.65
N ASP A 900 -13.20 42.33 -15.38
CA ASP A 900 -12.28 43.44 -15.06
C ASP A 900 -11.12 43.41 -16.08
N PRO A 901 -10.99 44.41 -16.96
CA PRO A 901 -10.08 44.33 -18.11
C PRO A 901 -8.73 44.98 -17.81
N ASP A 902 -7.73 44.17 -17.44
CA ASP A 902 -6.33 44.42 -17.79
C ASP A 902 -5.45 43.19 -17.47
N VAL A 903 -4.74 42.70 -18.49
CA VAL A 903 -3.44 41.97 -18.54
C VAL A 903 -3.49 40.96 -19.70
N GLU A 904 -2.71 41.23 -20.74
CA GLU A 904 -2.50 40.30 -21.87
C GLU A 904 -1.35 39.32 -21.59
N GLU A 905 -1.54 38.07 -22.06
CA GLU A 905 -0.60 37.21 -22.81
C GLU A 905 0.91 37.16 -22.42
N ASN A 906 1.61 36.01 -22.37
CA ASN A 906 1.25 34.66 -22.85
C ASN A 906 2.21 33.55 -22.33
N ASN A 907 1.71 32.30 -22.28
CA ASN A 907 2.42 31.00 -22.34
C ASN A 907 3.42 30.53 -21.23
N GLY A 908 3.41 29.22 -20.93
CA GLY A 908 4.51 28.51 -20.22
C GLY A 908 4.09 27.26 -19.42
N ASP A 909 3.81 26.13 -20.07
CA ASP A 909 3.10 24.95 -19.51
C ASP A 909 4.00 23.78 -19.00
N CYS A 910 3.55 22.98 -18.01
CA CYS A 910 4.07 21.68 -17.50
C CYS A 910 5.34 21.60 -16.59
N GLY A 911 5.28 20.88 -15.44
CA GLY A 911 6.47 20.68 -14.56
C GLY A 911 6.52 19.85 -13.24
N ILE A 912 5.74 18.77 -13.00
CA ILE A 912 6.02 17.64 -12.02
C ILE A 912 5.92 17.91 -10.48
N LEU A 913 5.72 16.81 -9.70
CA LEU A 913 5.31 16.66 -8.29
C LEU A 913 6.42 16.39 -7.24
N PHE A 914 6.02 16.61 -5.97
CA PHE A 914 6.49 16.08 -4.66
C PHE A 914 7.68 16.70 -3.90
N GLU A 915 7.57 16.53 -2.57
CA GLU A 915 8.14 17.36 -1.51
C GLU A 915 9.49 16.87 -0.97
N THR A 916 10.21 17.77 -0.29
CA THR A 916 10.80 17.45 1.02
C THR A 916 10.43 18.53 2.02
N SER A 917 9.74 18.17 3.10
CA SER A 917 9.52 19.05 4.24
C SER A 917 10.75 19.08 5.15
N LEU A 918 11.05 20.26 5.70
CA LEU A 918 11.99 20.43 6.81
C LEU A 918 11.38 21.40 7.83
N THR A 919 10.53 20.84 8.69
CA THR A 919 10.08 21.48 9.93
C THR A 919 10.68 20.73 11.11
N ASP A 920 11.95 21.01 11.39
CA ASP A 920 12.39 21.37 12.74
C ASP A 920 13.75 22.10 12.64
N TRP A 921 13.78 23.31 13.18
CA TRP A 921 14.90 24.24 13.01
C TRP A 921 15.71 24.36 14.30
N PRO A 922 17.05 24.47 14.21
CA PRO A 922 17.89 24.50 15.40
C PRO A 922 17.66 25.77 16.22
N ASN A 923 17.66 25.63 17.55
CA ASN A 923 17.71 26.76 18.47
C ASN A 923 19.11 27.37 18.49
N SER A 924 19.27 28.54 19.12
CA SER A 924 20.57 29.23 19.20
C SER A 924 21.68 28.47 19.94
N GLY A 925 21.38 27.32 20.56
CA GLY A 925 22.35 26.42 21.20
C GLY A 925 22.88 25.30 20.29
N ASP A 926 22.34 25.16 19.08
CA ASP A 926 22.66 24.04 18.17
C ASP A 926 23.72 24.42 17.10
N VAL A 927 24.37 25.58 17.26
CA VAL A 927 25.53 25.99 16.43
C VAL A 927 26.80 25.33 16.99
N PRO A 928 27.54 24.51 16.21
CA PRO A 928 28.79 23.93 16.67
C PRO A 928 29.87 25.01 16.93
N ASP A 929 30.69 24.81 17.97
CA ASP A 929 31.73 25.74 18.52
C ASP A 929 32.78 26.31 17.54
N TRP A 930 32.71 26.02 16.24
CA TRP A 930 33.57 26.58 15.20
C TRP A 930 32.91 27.71 14.37
N GLY A 931 31.67 28.09 14.67
CA GLY A 931 31.04 29.34 14.23
C GLY A 931 30.93 30.34 15.39
N GLN A 932 31.42 31.57 15.23
CA GLN A 932 31.53 32.56 16.32
C GLN A 932 30.18 33.03 16.86
N GLU A 933 30.13 33.30 18.18
CA GLU A 933 29.00 34.00 18.83
C GLU A 933 28.73 35.38 18.20
N THR A 934 27.48 35.83 18.26
CA THR A 934 27.01 37.13 17.79
C THR A 934 27.60 38.30 18.60
N GLY A 935 28.80 38.75 18.23
CA GLY A 935 29.56 39.80 18.91
C GLY A 935 29.89 41.02 18.04
N GLU A 936 29.04 42.05 18.12
CA GLU A 936 29.33 43.48 17.91
C GLU A 936 30.60 43.88 17.10
N THR A 937 30.56 43.87 15.76
CA THR A 937 31.22 44.90 14.91
C THR A 937 30.76 44.83 13.44
N GLY A 938 29.56 45.37 13.15
CA GLY A 938 29.04 45.45 11.77
C GLY A 938 27.53 45.22 11.68
N GLY A 939 26.72 46.17 12.16
CA GLY A 939 25.26 46.04 12.20
C GLY A 939 24.58 46.25 10.85
N THR A 940 24.69 45.28 9.93
CA THR A 940 24.07 45.34 8.58
C THR A 940 23.31 44.08 8.15
N CYS A 941 23.26 43.04 8.98
CA CYS A 941 22.66 41.74 8.64
C CYS A 941 21.55 41.40 9.63
N GLN A 942 20.28 41.56 9.23
CA GLN A 942 19.12 41.15 10.02
C GLN A 942 18.39 39.99 9.34
N TRP A 943 19.08 38.85 9.21
CA TRP A 943 18.45 37.65 8.70
C TRP A 943 17.49 37.03 9.72
N ALA A 944 16.25 37.52 9.72
CA ALA A 944 15.15 37.01 10.51
C ALA A 944 14.40 35.93 9.71
N GLY A 945 14.97 34.73 9.63
CA GLY A 945 14.37 33.59 8.95
C GLY A 945 14.95 32.26 9.42
N THR A 946 14.07 31.28 9.64
CA THR A 946 14.45 29.92 10.06
C THR A 946 14.83 29.06 8.85
N ILE A 947 15.76 29.46 7.97
CA ILE A 947 16.20 28.60 6.84
C ILE A 947 17.71 28.73 6.56
N GLN A 948 18.56 28.00 7.29
CA GLN A 948 20.04 28.13 7.23
C GLN A 948 20.67 27.91 5.84
N SER A 949 20.05 27.09 4.98
CA SER A 949 20.33 27.03 3.54
C SER A 949 19.16 26.37 2.82
N TYR A 950 18.89 26.76 1.58
CA TYR A 950 17.83 26.18 0.75
C TYR A 950 18.35 25.87 -0.65
N SER A 951 18.00 24.71 -1.21
CA SER A 951 18.43 24.27 -2.53
C SER A 951 17.33 23.42 -3.18
N ASN A 952 16.91 23.77 -4.39
CA ASN A 952 15.86 23.04 -5.12
C ASN A 952 15.99 23.25 -6.65
N THR A 953 15.33 22.39 -7.45
CA THR A 953 15.36 22.43 -8.92
C THR A 953 13.95 22.37 -9.51
N TRP A 954 13.61 23.31 -10.39
CA TRP A 954 12.33 23.34 -11.10
C TRP A 954 12.52 23.24 -12.61
N THR A 955 11.60 22.57 -13.28
CA THR A 955 11.49 22.62 -14.75
C THR A 955 10.61 23.81 -15.14
N ILE A 956 11.20 24.85 -15.71
CA ILE A 956 10.51 26.05 -16.20
C ILE A 956 10.34 25.94 -17.71
N SER A 957 9.10 25.89 -18.19
CA SER A 957 8.83 25.81 -19.62
C SER A 957 8.98 27.16 -20.32
N VAL A 958 9.45 27.09 -21.57
CA VAL A 958 9.88 28.24 -22.36
C VAL A 958 8.95 28.36 -23.56
N PRO A 959 8.18 29.45 -23.69
CA PRO A 959 7.26 29.63 -24.81
C PRO A 959 7.97 29.57 -26.16
N SER A 960 7.33 28.90 -27.13
CA SER A 960 7.91 28.69 -28.45
C SER A 960 8.35 29.99 -29.11
N GLY A 961 9.63 30.09 -29.47
CA GLY A 961 10.24 31.27 -30.09
C GLY A 961 10.86 32.29 -29.12
N GLN A 962 10.67 32.16 -27.81
CA GLN A 962 11.38 32.98 -26.82
C GLN A 962 12.86 32.55 -26.71
N THR A 963 13.76 33.51 -26.56
CA THR A 963 15.19 33.29 -26.25
C THR A 963 15.57 33.79 -24.85
N SER A 964 14.58 34.11 -24.03
CA SER A 964 14.70 34.44 -22.61
C SER A 964 13.33 34.33 -21.95
N VAL A 965 13.28 34.00 -20.66
CA VAL A 965 12.05 33.99 -19.86
C VAL A 965 12.27 34.80 -18.59
N ASN A 966 11.29 35.59 -18.16
CA ASN A 966 11.36 36.31 -16.88
C ASN A 966 10.76 35.46 -15.77
N ILE A 967 11.52 35.23 -14.71
CA ILE A 967 11.15 34.39 -13.59
C ILE A 967 11.08 35.27 -12.34
N ASP A 968 9.88 35.48 -11.82
CA ASP A 968 9.69 36.15 -10.53
C ASP A 968 10.06 35.16 -9.41
N LEU A 969 11.16 35.48 -8.73
CA LEU A 969 11.75 34.61 -7.72
C LEU A 969 10.90 34.53 -6.44
N PHE A 970 10.21 35.62 -6.07
CA PHE A 970 9.41 35.62 -4.85
C PHE A 970 8.11 34.83 -5.04
N ASN A 971 7.57 34.82 -6.26
CA ASN A 971 6.46 33.95 -6.63
C ASN A 971 6.90 32.48 -6.80
N LEU A 972 8.05 32.21 -7.44
CA LEU A 972 8.58 30.84 -7.59
C LEU A 972 8.88 30.17 -6.24
N LEU A 973 9.30 30.94 -5.24
CA LEU A 973 9.57 30.48 -3.88
C LEU A 973 8.36 30.62 -2.92
N GLY A 974 7.22 31.14 -3.39
CA GLY A 974 5.99 31.29 -2.61
C GLY A 974 6.02 32.35 -1.49
N PHE A 975 7.01 33.25 -1.45
CA PHE A 975 7.23 34.17 -0.32
C PHE A 975 6.26 35.35 -0.25
N GLY A 976 5.56 35.69 -1.34
CA GLY A 976 4.68 36.86 -1.42
C GLY A 976 3.50 36.89 -0.42
N SER A 977 3.07 35.73 0.09
CA SER A 977 1.86 35.58 0.91
C SER A 977 2.10 35.56 2.43
N TYR A 978 3.35 35.36 2.87
CA TYR A 978 3.66 34.94 4.25
C TYR A 978 4.59 35.89 5.02
N GLY A 979 5.01 37.00 4.41
CA GLY A 979 5.77 38.06 5.11
C GLY A 979 7.24 37.76 5.40
N TYR A 980 7.83 36.74 4.75
CA TYR A 980 9.24 36.39 4.90
C TYR A 980 10.16 37.41 4.20
N THR A 981 11.36 37.63 4.76
CA THR A 981 12.37 38.56 4.19
C THR A 981 13.68 37.84 3.92
N LEU A 982 14.24 37.99 2.71
CA LEU A 982 15.57 37.48 2.34
C LEU A 982 16.70 38.48 2.65
N ASP A 983 16.58 39.21 3.78
CA ASP A 983 17.50 40.28 4.15
C ASP A 983 18.93 39.75 4.37
N GLY A 984 19.86 40.10 3.47
CA GLY A 984 21.27 39.73 3.58
C GLY A 984 21.58 38.27 3.26
N ALA A 985 20.96 37.71 2.21
CA ALA A 985 21.28 36.38 1.67
C ALA A 985 22.10 36.44 0.36
N THR A 986 22.97 35.45 0.11
CA THR A 986 23.54 35.17 -1.23
C THR A 986 22.68 34.11 -1.92
N MET A 987 22.47 34.25 -3.22
CA MET A 987 21.76 33.30 -4.06
C MET A 987 22.56 32.91 -5.30
N GLN A 988 22.49 31.63 -5.67
CA GLN A 988 22.96 31.09 -6.94
C GLN A 988 21.77 30.56 -7.74
N ALA A 989 21.74 30.83 -9.05
CA ALA A 989 20.79 30.25 -9.99
C ALA A 989 21.53 29.60 -11.16
N TYR A 990 21.21 28.36 -11.54
CA TYR A 990 21.93 27.56 -12.54
C TYR A 990 21.01 26.79 -13.48
N SER A 991 21.35 26.76 -14.76
CA SER A 991 20.82 25.80 -15.73
C SER A 991 21.82 25.55 -16.87
N VAL A 992 22.06 24.29 -17.22
CA VAL A 992 22.88 23.92 -18.39
C VAL A 992 22.30 24.41 -19.73
N SER A 993 21.00 24.69 -19.78
CA SER A 993 20.30 25.20 -20.97
C SER A 993 20.38 26.74 -21.09
N ALA A 994 20.84 27.44 -20.05
CA ALA A 994 21.02 28.88 -20.08
C ALA A 994 22.42 29.26 -20.59
N THR A 995 22.49 30.19 -21.53
CA THR A 995 23.75 30.75 -22.08
C THR A 995 24.14 32.09 -21.45
N GLY A 996 23.34 32.55 -20.49
CA GLY A 996 23.58 33.74 -19.67
C GLY A 996 22.41 34.00 -18.75
N TRP A 997 22.57 34.94 -17.82
CA TRP A 997 21.58 35.35 -16.84
C TRP A 997 21.65 36.85 -16.61
N SER A 998 20.52 37.45 -16.28
CA SER A 998 20.45 38.79 -15.72
C SER A 998 19.46 38.82 -14.56
N VAL A 999 19.75 39.63 -13.55
CA VAL A 999 18.92 39.76 -12.35
C VAL A 999 18.57 41.22 -12.15
N SER A 1000 17.30 41.49 -11.87
CA SER A 1000 16.84 42.83 -11.56
C SER A 1000 16.10 42.88 -10.23
N MET A 1001 16.33 43.96 -9.48
CA MET A 1001 15.78 44.18 -8.15
C MET A 1001 15.11 45.56 -8.09
N SER A 1002 14.00 45.67 -7.36
CA SER A 1002 13.25 46.93 -7.20
C SER A 1002 12.80 47.13 -5.75
N PRO A 1003 12.99 48.32 -5.14
CA PRO A 1003 13.72 49.48 -5.67
C PRO A 1003 15.22 49.19 -5.86
N THR A 1004 15.88 49.95 -6.74
CA THR A 1004 17.11 49.50 -7.41
C THR A 1004 18.34 49.35 -6.53
N SER A 1005 18.97 48.20 -6.65
CA SER A 1005 20.33 47.89 -6.24
C SER A 1005 21.17 47.44 -7.45
N SER A 1006 22.34 46.83 -7.24
CA SER A 1006 23.13 46.23 -8.32
C SER A 1006 22.35 45.14 -9.06
N ASN A 1007 22.31 45.21 -10.39
CA ASN A 1007 21.72 44.19 -11.28
C ASN A 1007 22.83 43.29 -11.85
N PRO A 1008 23.13 42.14 -11.23
CA PRO A 1008 24.18 41.25 -11.68
C PRO A 1008 23.77 40.53 -12.97
N THR A 1009 24.76 40.28 -13.82
CA THR A 1009 24.60 39.55 -15.08
C THR A 1009 25.74 38.57 -15.27
N SER A 1010 25.44 37.38 -15.79
CA SER A 1010 26.41 36.35 -16.14
C SER A 1010 26.25 35.97 -17.61
N SER A 1011 27.35 35.62 -18.27
CA SER A 1011 27.35 34.98 -19.59
C SER A 1011 27.66 33.47 -19.50
N GLY A 1012 27.54 32.89 -18.31
CA GLY A 1012 27.67 31.46 -18.05
C GLY A 1012 26.32 30.79 -17.79
N THR A 1013 26.38 29.49 -17.51
CA THR A 1013 25.20 28.66 -17.18
C THR A 1013 24.61 28.95 -15.80
N PHE A 1014 25.30 29.72 -14.95
CA PHE A 1014 24.85 30.11 -13.62
C PHE A 1014 25.11 31.59 -13.33
N ILE A 1015 24.51 32.12 -12.26
CA ILE A 1015 24.80 33.43 -11.69
C ILE A 1015 24.67 33.43 -10.17
N ASP A 1016 25.58 34.13 -9.50
CA ASP A 1016 25.60 34.33 -8.06
C ASP A 1016 25.44 35.81 -7.71
N PHE A 1017 24.66 36.11 -6.67
CA PHE A 1017 24.44 37.49 -6.22
C PHE A 1017 23.96 37.62 -4.77
N ASP A 1018 24.20 38.79 -4.18
CA ASP A 1018 23.69 39.16 -2.85
C ASP A 1018 22.37 39.93 -2.93
N ILE A 1019 21.47 39.67 -1.98
CA ILE A 1019 20.25 40.44 -1.75
C ILE A 1019 20.57 41.59 -0.77
N PRO A 1020 20.41 42.86 -1.19
CA PRO A 1020 20.77 44.01 -0.38
C PRO A 1020 19.71 44.34 0.67
N THR A 1021 20.16 44.91 1.78
CA THR A 1021 19.34 45.13 2.98
C THR A 1021 18.71 46.52 3.07
N ASN A 1022 19.24 47.51 2.32
CA ASN A 1022 18.73 48.88 2.37
C ASN A 1022 18.91 49.63 1.02
N PRO A 1023 17.83 49.91 0.28
CA PRO A 1023 16.48 49.39 0.50
C PRO A 1023 16.41 47.88 0.22
N LEU A 1024 15.69 47.13 1.06
CA LEU A 1024 15.36 45.73 0.80
C LEU A 1024 14.52 45.65 -0.50
N PRO A 1025 14.84 44.75 -1.46
CA PRO A 1025 14.07 44.64 -2.68
C PRO A 1025 12.70 44.02 -2.42
N THR A 1026 11.66 44.68 -2.90
CA THR A 1026 10.26 44.19 -2.87
C THR A 1026 9.96 43.18 -3.99
N SER A 1027 10.86 43.03 -4.97
CA SER A 1027 10.77 42.04 -6.04
C SER A 1027 12.17 41.70 -6.57
N ILE A 1028 12.39 40.43 -6.93
CA ILE A 1028 13.61 39.98 -7.63
C ILE A 1028 13.17 39.17 -8.86
N THR A 1029 13.64 39.58 -10.04
CA THR A 1029 13.35 38.89 -11.30
C THR A 1029 14.66 38.33 -11.88
N LEU A 1030 14.68 37.01 -12.11
CA LEU A 1030 15.75 36.29 -12.81
C LEU A 1030 15.38 36.13 -14.28
N THR A 1031 16.30 36.43 -15.19
CA THR A 1031 16.07 36.30 -16.63
C THR A 1031 17.23 35.53 -17.28
N PRO A 1032 17.12 34.20 -17.44
CA PRO A 1032 18.04 33.41 -18.25
C PRO A 1032 17.92 33.75 -19.74
N SER A 1033 19.07 33.85 -20.42
CA SER A 1033 19.19 33.86 -21.88
C SER A 1033 19.32 32.43 -22.40
N LEU A 1034 18.58 32.08 -23.45
CA LEU A 1034 18.37 30.71 -23.91
C LEU A 1034 18.66 30.55 -25.41
N PRO A 1035 19.20 29.40 -25.87
CA PRO A 1035 19.24 29.06 -27.29
C PRO A 1035 17.84 29.02 -27.92
N GLY A 1036 17.72 29.50 -29.16
CA GLY A 1036 16.45 29.47 -29.88
C GLY A 1036 15.98 28.04 -30.14
N GLY A 1037 14.75 27.72 -29.73
CA GLY A 1037 14.15 26.39 -29.83
C GLY A 1037 14.17 25.57 -28.52
N THR A 1038 14.74 26.10 -27.44
CA THR A 1038 14.59 25.53 -26.09
C THR A 1038 13.12 25.57 -25.66
N SER A 1039 12.55 24.42 -25.30
CA SER A 1039 11.15 24.29 -24.86
C SER A 1039 10.97 24.29 -23.33
N SER A 1040 12.03 23.99 -22.57
CA SER A 1040 12.08 24.10 -21.11
C SER A 1040 13.52 24.18 -20.61
N ILE A 1041 13.69 24.64 -19.37
CA ILE A 1041 14.97 24.65 -18.64
C ILE A 1041 14.79 24.03 -17.25
N ASN A 1042 15.79 23.27 -16.80
CA ASN A 1042 15.88 22.85 -15.41
C ASN A 1042 16.68 23.92 -14.65
N LEU A 1043 16.00 24.75 -13.86
CA LEU A 1043 16.59 25.82 -13.06
C LEU A 1043 16.81 25.33 -11.64
N HIS A 1044 18.07 25.25 -11.23
CA HIS A 1044 18.48 25.02 -9.85
C HIS A 1044 18.70 26.36 -9.14
N ILE A 1045 18.14 26.54 -7.94
CA ILE A 1045 18.42 27.71 -7.10
C ILE A 1045 18.93 27.26 -5.74
N GLU A 1046 19.99 27.91 -5.27
CA GLU A 1046 20.53 27.77 -3.93
C GLU A 1046 20.56 29.13 -3.20
N ILE A 1047 20.25 29.14 -1.90
CA ILE A 1047 20.22 30.30 -1.01
C ILE A 1047 21.04 30.00 0.24
N ARG A 1048 21.93 30.92 0.62
CA ARG A 1048 22.74 30.86 1.85
C ARG A 1048 22.85 32.24 2.50
N ALA A 1049 23.31 32.31 3.75
CA ALA A 1049 23.66 33.57 4.40
C ALA A 1049 24.69 34.37 3.55
N SER A 1050 24.53 35.69 3.43
CA SER A 1050 25.34 36.47 2.47
C SER A 1050 26.84 36.40 2.77
N GLN A 1051 27.65 36.35 1.70
CA GLN A 1051 29.10 36.57 1.77
C GLN A 1051 29.45 37.88 2.51
N SER A 1052 28.67 38.94 2.28
CA SER A 1052 28.84 40.24 2.96
C SER A 1052 28.50 40.20 4.46
N CYS A 1053 27.77 39.16 4.90
CA CYS A 1053 27.40 38.87 6.28
C CYS A 1053 28.28 37.78 6.94
N GLY A 1054 29.37 37.37 6.29
CA GLY A 1054 30.29 36.34 6.81
C GLY A 1054 29.94 34.91 6.42
N GLY A 1055 28.97 34.71 5.52
CA GLY A 1055 28.70 33.41 4.91
C GLY A 1055 29.79 32.97 3.93
N ASN A 1056 29.90 31.67 3.68
CA ASN A 1056 30.79 31.14 2.64
C ASN A 1056 30.18 31.34 1.24
N PRO A 1057 30.98 31.62 0.19
CA PRO A 1057 30.49 31.64 -1.18
C PRO A 1057 29.80 30.33 -1.58
N ILE A 1058 28.73 30.43 -2.37
CA ILE A 1058 28.14 29.27 -3.04
C ILE A 1058 29.15 28.83 -4.13
N PRO A 1059 29.54 27.55 -4.22
CA PRO A 1059 30.49 27.11 -5.24
C PRO A 1059 29.88 27.11 -6.65
N ASP A 1060 30.66 27.48 -7.67
CA ASP A 1060 30.27 27.33 -9.08
C ASP A 1060 29.82 25.88 -9.41
N PRO A 1061 28.71 25.68 -10.15
CA PRO A 1061 28.32 24.36 -10.65
C PRO A 1061 29.39 23.75 -11.55
N ALA A 1062 29.74 22.49 -11.30
CA ALA A 1062 30.87 21.83 -11.96
C ALA A 1062 30.72 21.80 -13.50
N GLY A 1063 31.46 22.68 -14.19
CA GLY A 1063 31.51 22.75 -15.67
C GLY A 1063 31.25 24.13 -16.29
N SER A 1064 31.05 25.19 -15.49
CA SER A 1064 30.62 26.52 -15.95
C SER A 1064 31.74 27.52 -16.34
N GLY A 1065 33.02 27.12 -16.32
CA GLY A 1065 34.15 28.03 -16.42
C GLY A 1065 34.35 28.73 -17.78
N SER A 1066 34.18 30.05 -17.80
CA SER A 1066 34.57 30.93 -18.92
C SER A 1066 36.09 31.15 -18.99
N SER A 1067 36.70 31.06 -20.17
CA SER A 1067 38.17 31.14 -20.34
C SER A 1067 38.68 32.38 -21.08
N GLY A 1068 39.40 33.26 -20.35
CA GLY A 1068 40.64 33.90 -20.82
C GLY A 1068 40.59 35.29 -21.48
N SER A 1069 41.59 36.12 -21.15
CA SER A 1069 42.08 37.21 -22.00
C SER A 1069 43.57 37.47 -21.76
N GLY A 1070 44.37 37.52 -22.83
CA GLY A 1070 45.81 37.79 -22.78
C GLY A 1070 46.57 36.97 -23.82
N GLY A 1071 46.60 37.43 -25.07
CA GLY A 1071 47.14 36.68 -26.22
C GLY A 1071 48.23 37.41 -27.00
N ASP A 1072 48.91 36.64 -27.84
CA ASP A 1072 49.67 36.93 -29.08
C ASP A 1072 50.52 35.64 -29.32
N GLY A 1073 50.34 34.84 -30.38
CA GLY A 1073 50.86 35.05 -31.74
C GLY A 1073 52.36 34.67 -31.83
N ASP A 1074 52.89 33.76 -32.66
CA ASP A 1074 52.35 32.96 -33.78
C ASP A 1074 53.30 31.76 -34.09
N SER A 1075 52.76 30.74 -34.78
CA SER A 1075 53.43 29.80 -35.70
C SER A 1075 54.17 28.52 -35.23
N SER A 1076 53.81 27.45 -35.97
CA SER A 1076 54.54 26.21 -36.28
C SER A 1076 54.55 25.02 -35.29
N LEU A 1077 54.01 23.90 -35.78
CA LEU A 1077 54.02 22.57 -35.18
C LEU A 1077 55.34 21.84 -35.51
N GLU A 1078 56.03 21.31 -34.51
CA GLU A 1078 56.89 20.13 -34.67
C GLU A 1078 56.56 19.07 -33.60
N LEU A 1079 56.49 17.81 -34.03
CA LEU A 1079 56.24 16.65 -33.18
C LEU A 1079 57.55 16.16 -32.54
N ILE A 1080 57.55 15.90 -31.24
CA ILE A 1080 58.70 15.32 -30.52
C ILE A 1080 58.40 13.86 -30.17
N PHE A 1081 59.36 12.97 -30.48
CA PHE A 1081 59.28 11.51 -30.31
C PHE A 1081 59.76 11.04 -28.91
N PRO A 1082 59.35 9.85 -28.44
CA PRO A 1082 59.79 9.29 -27.16
C PRO A 1082 61.29 9.06 -27.09
N ALA A 1083 61.94 9.72 -26.14
CA ALA A 1083 63.36 9.57 -25.86
C ALA A 1083 63.63 8.60 -24.69
N ASN A 1084 63.20 7.32 -24.82
CA ASN A 1084 63.97 6.16 -24.31
C ASN A 1084 63.37 4.80 -24.72
N LEU A 1085 64.23 3.91 -25.23
CA LEU A 1085 63.85 2.63 -25.85
C LEU A 1085 63.88 1.41 -24.90
N ASN A 1086 64.02 1.63 -23.59
CA ASN A 1086 64.28 0.58 -22.60
C ASN A 1086 63.10 0.29 -21.64
N GLY A 1087 61.89 0.80 -21.92
CA GLY A 1087 60.67 0.34 -21.26
C GLY A 1087 60.31 0.99 -19.92
N ASP A 1088 60.99 2.07 -19.51
CA ASP A 1088 60.69 2.81 -18.28
C ASP A 1088 60.21 4.25 -18.58
N ILE A 1089 59.14 4.67 -17.90
CA ILE A 1089 58.54 6.03 -17.93
C ILE A 1089 58.53 6.57 -16.49
N VAL A 1090 58.80 7.86 -16.29
CA VAL A 1090 58.87 8.53 -14.97
C VAL A 1090 58.09 9.84 -14.99
N CYS A 1091 57.33 10.13 -13.93
CA CYS A 1091 56.49 11.33 -13.81
C CYS A 1091 56.84 12.20 -12.58
N GLY A 1092 56.91 13.52 -12.79
CA GLY A 1092 57.18 14.59 -11.81
C GLY A 1092 57.72 15.83 -12.54
N SER A 1093 57.57 17.08 -12.08
CA SER A 1093 57.04 17.62 -10.82
C SER A 1093 56.43 19.02 -11.05
N ASP A 1094 55.85 19.63 -10.01
CA ASP A 1094 55.21 20.96 -10.06
C ASP A 1094 56.08 22.06 -10.70
N SER A 1095 55.50 22.88 -11.59
CA SER A 1095 54.97 24.20 -11.18
C SER A 1095 54.65 25.14 -12.37
N VAL A 1096 53.59 25.93 -12.20
CA VAL A 1096 53.18 27.18 -12.90
C VAL A 1096 53.09 27.20 -14.44
N ALA A 1097 51.87 27.48 -14.94
CA ALA A 1097 51.51 28.08 -16.24
C ALA A 1097 52.02 27.39 -17.53
N GLY A 1098 51.09 26.72 -18.24
CA GLY A 1098 51.30 26.28 -19.61
C GLY A 1098 50.41 25.10 -19.98
N VAL A 1099 49.26 25.36 -20.60
CA VAL A 1099 48.30 24.31 -20.98
C VAL A 1099 48.85 23.48 -22.14
N SER A 1100 48.72 22.15 -22.05
CA SER A 1100 48.66 21.25 -23.22
C SER A 1100 47.98 19.93 -22.82
N ARG A 1101 46.66 19.96 -22.58
CA ARG A 1101 45.89 18.71 -22.56
C ARG A 1101 45.63 18.28 -24.01
N MET A 1102 45.99 17.04 -24.33
CA MET A 1102 45.93 16.46 -25.68
C MET A 1102 44.50 16.11 -26.15
N THR A 1103 43.55 17.03 -25.99
CA THR A 1103 42.16 16.86 -26.48
C THR A 1103 42.03 17.16 -27.99
N ASP A 1104 43.00 17.84 -28.60
CA ASP A 1104 42.97 18.27 -30.00
C ASP A 1104 43.35 17.15 -31.00
N CYS A 1105 42.56 16.08 -31.06
CA CYS A 1105 42.70 15.00 -32.07
C CYS A 1105 41.37 14.33 -32.45
N MET A 1106 40.47 15.14 -33.02
CA MET A 1106 39.38 14.90 -33.98
C MET A 1106 38.98 13.47 -34.48
N PHE A 1107 37.64 13.26 -34.59
CA PHE A 1107 36.88 12.56 -35.68
C PHE A 1107 37.01 11.02 -35.90
N SER A 1108 36.11 10.28 -36.56
CA SER A 1108 34.66 10.45 -36.94
C SER A 1108 33.99 9.07 -37.25
N TYR A 1109 32.80 9.03 -37.88
CA TYR A 1109 31.79 7.95 -37.88
C TYR A 1109 32.04 6.74 -38.83
N ASN A 1110 31.35 5.60 -38.55
CA ASN A 1110 31.17 4.39 -39.36
C ASN A 1110 32.33 3.34 -39.49
N SER A 1111 32.29 2.27 -38.67
CA SER A 1111 32.74 0.90 -39.05
C SER A 1111 32.29 -0.14 -38.01
N GLY A 1112 32.01 -1.39 -38.43
CA GLY A 1112 31.59 -2.47 -37.53
C GLY A 1112 32.20 -3.84 -37.87
N ILE A 1113 31.91 -4.82 -36.99
CA ILE A 1113 32.27 -6.26 -37.05
C ILE A 1113 33.74 -6.60 -36.71
N VAL A 1114 33.91 -7.63 -35.87
CA VAL A 1114 35.21 -8.20 -35.47
C VAL A 1114 35.46 -9.54 -36.19
N GLN A 1115 36.64 -9.68 -36.81
CA GLN A 1115 37.26 -10.92 -37.34
C GLN A 1115 36.45 -11.88 -38.26
N GLY A 1116 35.30 -11.48 -38.81
CA GLY A 1116 34.63 -12.24 -39.88
C GLY A 1116 34.02 -13.59 -39.46
N GLN A 1117 33.91 -13.84 -38.16
CA GLN A 1117 33.06 -14.88 -37.57
C GLN A 1117 32.27 -14.29 -36.40
N LEU A 1118 31.10 -14.87 -36.12
CA LEU A 1118 30.21 -14.40 -35.07
C LEU A 1118 30.79 -14.76 -33.69
N LEU A 1119 30.88 -13.79 -32.79
CA LEU A 1119 31.22 -14.01 -31.37
C LEU A 1119 30.07 -14.78 -30.69
N THR A 1120 30.26 -16.09 -30.49
CA THR A 1120 29.30 -16.94 -29.77
C THR A 1120 29.52 -16.86 -28.26
N GLU A 1121 28.46 -17.07 -27.48
CA GLU A 1121 28.50 -16.98 -26.00
C GLU A 1121 29.48 -17.97 -25.36
N THR A 1122 29.84 -19.04 -26.08
CA THR A 1122 30.73 -20.14 -25.67
C THR A 1122 32.23 -19.93 -25.93
N ALA A 1123 32.64 -18.85 -26.60
CA ALA A 1123 34.06 -18.59 -26.85
C ALA A 1123 34.84 -18.36 -25.53
N THR A 1124 36.13 -18.73 -25.47
CA THR A 1124 36.95 -18.67 -24.25
C THR A 1124 38.39 -18.26 -24.56
N ILE A 1125 38.94 -17.28 -23.81
CA ILE A 1125 40.33 -16.80 -23.94
C ILE A 1125 41.05 -16.96 -22.59
N THR A 1126 42.33 -17.38 -22.61
CA THR A 1126 43.10 -17.69 -21.38
C THR A 1126 44.50 -17.04 -21.33
N THR A 1127 44.99 -16.78 -20.11
CA THR A 1127 46.24 -16.05 -19.82
C THR A 1127 47.51 -16.90 -19.80
N GLY A 1128 47.45 -18.18 -20.19
CA GLY A 1128 48.51 -19.17 -19.93
C GLY A 1128 49.86 -19.00 -20.66
N ASN A 1129 49.96 -18.11 -21.67
CA ASN A 1129 51.24 -17.73 -22.29
C ASN A 1129 51.15 -16.34 -22.96
N PRO A 1130 51.53 -15.25 -22.27
CA PRO A 1130 51.49 -13.93 -22.88
C PRO A 1130 52.50 -13.79 -24.03
N THR A 1131 53.71 -14.37 -23.98
CA THR A 1131 54.70 -14.16 -25.05
C THR A 1131 54.34 -14.82 -26.39
N SER A 1132 53.32 -15.69 -26.45
CA SER A 1132 52.74 -16.16 -27.72
C SER A 1132 51.45 -15.45 -28.15
N ASN A 1133 50.79 -14.74 -27.24
CA ASN A 1133 49.44 -14.19 -27.44
C ASN A 1133 49.35 -12.65 -27.27
N CYS A 1134 50.38 -11.99 -26.74
CA CYS A 1134 50.49 -10.54 -26.73
C CYS A 1134 51.11 -10.06 -28.05
N ILE A 1135 50.50 -9.04 -28.64
CA ILE A 1135 51.04 -8.25 -29.76
C ILE A 1135 52.20 -7.36 -29.26
N ARG A 1136 52.13 -6.87 -28.01
CA ARG A 1136 53.19 -6.12 -27.30
C ARG A 1136 53.00 -6.23 -25.78
N SER A 1137 54.05 -6.01 -24.98
CA SER A 1137 53.99 -6.03 -23.51
C SER A 1137 55.08 -5.14 -22.89
N GLY A 1138 54.89 -4.70 -21.64
CA GLY A 1138 55.86 -3.86 -20.93
C GLY A 1138 55.58 -3.74 -19.43
N GLU A 1139 56.35 -2.89 -18.75
CA GLU A 1139 56.18 -2.55 -17.33
C GLU A 1139 55.94 -1.04 -17.17
N THR A 1140 55.59 -0.60 -15.97
CA THR A 1140 55.52 0.81 -15.58
C THR A 1140 56.06 0.94 -14.17
N LYS A 1141 56.77 2.03 -13.87
CA LYS A 1141 57.42 2.27 -12.57
C LYS A 1141 57.05 3.65 -12.02
N ASN A 1142 57.08 3.82 -10.71
CA ASN A 1142 56.99 5.13 -10.07
C ASN A 1142 58.35 5.86 -10.07
N LYS A 1143 58.38 7.10 -9.57
CA LYS A 1143 59.59 7.93 -9.47
C LYS A 1143 60.67 7.35 -8.55
N GLU A 1144 60.31 6.45 -7.63
CA GLU A 1144 61.21 5.67 -6.79
C GLU A 1144 61.77 4.40 -7.48
N GLY A 1145 61.37 4.13 -8.74
CA GLY A 1145 61.81 2.97 -9.53
C GLY A 1145 61.08 1.66 -9.24
N ILE A 1146 60.01 1.69 -8.42
CA ILE A 1146 59.20 0.52 -8.06
C ILE A 1146 58.19 0.24 -9.17
N ILE A 1147 58.10 -1.02 -9.61
CA ILE A 1147 57.13 -1.44 -10.64
C ILE A 1147 55.71 -1.25 -10.11
N THR A 1148 54.93 -0.41 -10.79
CA THR A 1148 53.54 -0.09 -10.47
C THR A 1148 52.54 -0.93 -11.25
N ASN A 1149 52.92 -1.49 -12.41
CA ASN A 1149 52.13 -2.44 -13.20
C ASN A 1149 52.98 -3.12 -14.28
N ARG A 1150 52.50 -4.25 -14.79
CA ARG A 1150 52.98 -4.97 -15.98
C ARG A 1150 51.80 -5.23 -16.91
N TRP A 1151 51.97 -5.10 -18.22
CA TRP A 1151 50.86 -5.10 -19.17
C TRP A 1151 51.16 -5.86 -20.47
N CYS A 1152 50.09 -6.33 -21.12
CA CYS A 1152 50.08 -7.14 -22.33
C CYS A 1152 48.92 -6.70 -23.24
N LEU A 1153 49.24 -6.28 -24.46
CA LEU A 1153 48.27 -5.94 -25.51
C LEU A 1153 47.93 -7.20 -26.30
N VAL A 1154 46.69 -7.68 -26.21
CA VAL A 1154 46.24 -8.97 -26.78
C VAL A 1154 45.44 -8.84 -28.08
N TYR A 1155 44.91 -7.67 -28.39
CA TYR A 1155 44.25 -7.39 -29.68
C TYR A 1155 44.48 -5.94 -30.09
N GLN A 1156 44.76 -5.70 -31.38
CA GLN A 1156 44.89 -4.36 -31.96
C GLN A 1156 44.15 -4.33 -33.30
N PHE A 1157 43.29 -3.34 -33.51
CA PHE A 1157 42.68 -3.07 -34.80
C PHE A 1157 42.49 -1.56 -34.97
N ASN A 1158 43.16 -0.99 -35.98
CA ASN A 1158 43.32 0.45 -36.16
C ASN A 1158 43.80 1.14 -34.86
N THR A 1159 43.06 2.14 -34.38
CA THR A 1159 43.34 2.93 -33.17
C THR A 1159 42.87 2.26 -31.87
N CYS A 1160 42.18 1.13 -31.95
CA CYS A 1160 41.62 0.43 -30.79
C CYS A 1160 42.51 -0.75 -30.41
N ALA A 1161 42.75 -0.92 -29.10
CA ALA A 1161 43.52 -2.02 -28.54
C ALA A 1161 42.87 -2.57 -27.28
N PHE A 1162 43.03 -3.87 -27.04
CA PHE A 1162 42.64 -4.55 -25.81
C PHE A 1162 43.91 -4.93 -25.03
N VAL A 1163 44.01 -4.45 -23.79
CA VAL A 1163 45.21 -4.57 -22.94
C VAL A 1163 44.83 -5.16 -21.57
N ILE A 1164 45.63 -6.12 -21.11
CA ILE A 1164 45.53 -6.78 -19.81
C ILE A 1164 46.70 -6.30 -18.95
N SER A 1165 46.46 -5.90 -17.70
CA SER A 1165 47.50 -5.41 -16.77
C SER A 1165 47.42 -6.07 -15.40
N ASP A 1166 48.56 -6.26 -14.74
CA ASP A 1166 48.69 -6.80 -13.38
C ASP A 1166 49.92 -6.22 -12.66
N LYS A 1167 49.85 -6.04 -11.33
CA LYS A 1167 51.00 -5.72 -10.47
C LYS A 1167 51.89 -6.92 -10.16
N SER A 1168 51.41 -8.14 -10.40
CA SER A 1168 52.06 -9.39 -10.02
C SER A 1168 53.45 -9.56 -10.64
N GLU A 1169 54.45 -9.86 -9.79
CA GLU A 1169 55.79 -10.23 -10.25
C GLU A 1169 55.83 -11.56 -11.05
N LEU A 1170 54.74 -12.32 -11.06
CA LEU A 1170 54.58 -13.60 -11.76
C LEU A 1170 53.65 -13.49 -12.99
N PHE A 1171 53.29 -12.27 -13.41
CA PHE A 1171 52.49 -12.03 -14.61
C PHE A 1171 53.19 -12.61 -15.85
N GLY A 1172 52.65 -13.72 -16.36
CA GLY A 1172 53.16 -14.43 -17.53
C GLY A 1172 54.07 -15.64 -17.29
N SER A 1173 54.40 -15.97 -16.03
CA SER A 1173 55.20 -17.14 -15.67
C SER A 1173 54.41 -18.15 -14.82
N SER A 1174 53.68 -19.04 -15.50
CA SER A 1174 53.17 -20.33 -14.98
C SER A 1174 52.63 -20.31 -13.54
N PHE A 1175 51.56 -19.53 -13.30
CA PHE A 1175 50.74 -19.63 -12.09
C PHE A 1175 49.51 -20.54 -12.37
N PRO A 1176 49.03 -21.38 -11.42
CA PRO A 1176 48.03 -22.41 -11.74
C PRO A 1176 46.59 -21.89 -11.91
N GLY A 1177 46.35 -20.60 -11.66
CA GLY A 1177 45.05 -19.95 -11.86
C GLY A 1177 44.93 -19.42 -13.28
N TRP A 1178 44.13 -20.09 -14.11
CA TRP A 1178 43.87 -19.69 -15.48
C TRP A 1178 42.76 -18.64 -15.49
N SER A 1179 43.07 -17.39 -15.84
CA SER A 1179 42.01 -16.39 -16.08
C SER A 1179 41.32 -16.72 -17.39
N VAL A 1180 40.05 -17.12 -17.29
CA VAL A 1180 39.19 -17.56 -18.39
C VAL A 1180 38.15 -16.47 -18.64
N ILE A 1181 38.23 -15.76 -19.77
CA ILE A 1181 37.20 -14.79 -20.17
C ILE A 1181 36.26 -15.46 -21.17
N SER A 1182 34.97 -15.51 -20.84
CA SER A 1182 33.93 -16.05 -21.73
C SER A 1182 33.42 -15.00 -22.72
N GLY A 1183 32.99 -15.45 -23.91
CA GLY A 1183 32.48 -14.60 -24.98
C GLY A 1183 31.25 -13.78 -24.58
N GLN A 1184 30.43 -14.31 -23.67
CA GLN A 1184 29.25 -13.59 -23.16
C GLN A 1184 29.61 -12.41 -22.24
N VAL A 1185 30.66 -12.55 -21.41
CA VAL A 1185 31.16 -11.42 -20.60
C VAL A 1185 31.75 -10.34 -21.51
N MET A 1186 32.56 -10.72 -22.51
CA MET A 1186 33.05 -9.75 -23.51
C MET A 1186 31.92 -9.04 -24.26
N ARG A 1187 30.87 -9.77 -24.68
CA ARG A 1187 29.72 -9.17 -25.37
C ARG A 1187 28.97 -8.18 -24.48
N ASN A 1188 28.68 -8.52 -23.23
CA ASN A 1188 27.96 -7.62 -22.32
C ASN A 1188 28.78 -6.37 -21.98
N PHE A 1189 30.10 -6.52 -21.77
CA PHE A 1189 31.01 -5.39 -21.56
C PHE A 1189 31.11 -4.49 -22.80
N ALA A 1190 31.14 -5.08 -24.01
CA ALA A 1190 31.13 -4.33 -25.26
C ALA A 1190 29.82 -3.57 -25.48
N ILE A 1191 28.67 -4.12 -25.05
CA ILE A 1191 27.36 -3.42 -25.10
C ILE A 1191 27.32 -2.25 -24.12
N GLN A 1192 27.77 -2.42 -22.87
CA GLN A 1192 27.85 -1.32 -21.90
C GLN A 1192 28.83 -0.23 -22.35
N ALA A 1193 30.03 -0.60 -22.82
CA ALA A 1193 31.01 0.36 -23.33
C ALA A 1193 30.52 1.09 -24.60
N ALA A 1194 29.75 0.43 -25.47
CA ALA A 1194 29.14 1.07 -26.63
C ALA A 1194 28.09 2.13 -26.23
N ASN A 1195 27.29 1.86 -25.19
CA ASN A 1195 26.29 2.79 -24.69
C ASN A 1195 26.90 3.98 -23.91
N GLN A 1196 28.03 3.79 -23.23
CA GLN A 1196 28.73 4.87 -22.52
C GLN A 1196 29.63 5.73 -23.43
N CYS A 1197 30.04 5.22 -24.60
CA CYS A 1197 30.89 5.93 -25.56
C CYS A 1197 30.16 6.37 -26.84
N SER A 1198 28.83 6.41 -26.87
CA SER A 1198 28.06 6.86 -28.04
C SER A 1198 28.17 8.38 -28.25
N GLY A 1199 29.27 8.81 -28.86
CA GLY A 1199 29.54 10.22 -29.18
C GLY A 1199 30.97 10.51 -29.66
N SER A 1200 31.94 9.65 -29.35
CA SER A 1200 33.34 9.85 -29.75
C SER A 1200 33.96 8.56 -30.33
N SER A 1201 34.61 8.68 -31.48
CA SER A 1201 35.06 7.54 -32.31
C SER A 1201 36.31 6.80 -31.80
N LYS A 1202 36.45 6.61 -30.48
CA LYS A 1202 37.59 5.92 -29.86
C LYS A 1202 37.12 5.13 -28.64
N THR A 1203 37.22 3.80 -28.69
CA THR A 1203 36.97 2.93 -27.54
C THR A 1203 38.10 1.91 -27.42
N ALA A 1204 38.92 2.06 -26.39
CA ALA A 1204 39.87 1.05 -25.94
C ALA A 1204 39.50 0.67 -24.50
N VAL A 1205 39.32 -0.62 -24.24
CA VAL A 1205 38.98 -1.16 -22.92
C VAL A 1205 40.22 -1.86 -22.38
N ALA A 1206 40.66 -1.49 -21.19
CA ALA A 1206 41.70 -2.22 -20.47
C ALA A 1206 41.11 -2.84 -19.20
N ALA A 1207 41.55 -4.05 -18.87
CA ALA A 1207 41.18 -4.75 -17.65
C ALA A 1207 42.40 -4.89 -16.73
N GLY A 1208 42.29 -4.35 -15.52
CA GLY A 1208 43.22 -4.59 -14.42
C GLY A 1208 43.06 -5.99 -13.79
N PRO A 1209 43.91 -6.35 -12.83
CA PRO A 1209 44.04 -7.74 -12.41
C PRO A 1209 42.87 -8.23 -11.56
N PHE A 1210 42.30 -9.37 -11.94
CA PHE A 1210 41.37 -10.12 -11.11
C PHE A 1210 42.10 -10.73 -9.90
N GLN A 1211 41.87 -10.18 -8.72
CA GLN A 1211 42.06 -10.89 -7.45
C GLN A 1211 40.68 -11.18 -6.82
N PRO A 1212 40.54 -12.28 -6.05
CA PRO A 1212 39.22 -12.75 -5.64
C PRO A 1212 38.63 -11.92 -4.48
N PHE A 1213 37.30 -11.81 -4.50
CA PHE A 1213 36.40 -11.18 -3.52
C PHE A 1213 36.30 -9.64 -3.52
N GLY A 1214 35.09 -9.16 -3.83
CA GLY A 1214 34.50 -8.01 -3.13
C GLY A 1214 34.65 -6.60 -3.71
N VAL A 1215 35.35 -6.39 -4.83
CA VAL A 1215 35.56 -5.04 -5.40
C VAL A 1215 35.15 -4.98 -6.87
N ILE A 1216 34.48 -3.88 -7.27
CA ILE A 1216 34.15 -3.58 -8.66
C ILE A 1216 35.44 -3.32 -9.45
N ALA A 1217 35.51 -3.81 -10.69
CA ALA A 1217 36.67 -3.61 -11.56
C ALA A 1217 36.95 -2.12 -11.78
N GLN A 1218 38.19 -1.70 -11.52
CA GLN A 1218 38.64 -0.34 -11.84
C GLN A 1218 38.95 -0.23 -13.34
N SER A 1219 38.19 0.60 -14.04
CA SER A 1219 38.43 0.96 -15.44
C SER A 1219 39.58 1.97 -15.57
N LEU A 1220 40.55 1.66 -16.43
CA LEU A 1220 41.62 2.57 -16.81
C LEU A 1220 41.50 2.88 -18.31
N CYS A 1221 41.37 4.16 -18.67
CA CYS A 1221 41.34 4.62 -20.06
C CYS A 1221 42.54 5.53 -20.35
N LEU A 1222 43.38 5.14 -21.30
CA LEU A 1222 44.43 5.98 -21.88
C LEU A 1222 44.53 5.79 -23.39
N THR A 1223 44.94 6.86 -24.07
CA THR A 1223 44.85 7.04 -25.51
C THR A 1223 46.19 6.95 -26.22
N SER A 1224 46.18 6.46 -27.47
CA SER A 1224 47.31 6.32 -28.41
C SER A 1224 48.18 5.05 -28.25
N PRO A 1225 48.50 4.33 -29.35
CA PRO A 1225 49.44 3.19 -29.32
C PRO A 1225 50.89 3.54 -28.99
N ASP A 1226 51.26 4.83 -29.04
CA ASP A 1226 52.66 5.27 -28.97
C ASP A 1226 53.08 5.84 -27.59
N HIS A 1227 52.13 6.18 -26.71
CA HIS A 1227 52.41 6.73 -25.36
C HIS A 1227 51.28 6.46 -24.34
N PRO A 1228 51.43 5.52 -23.39
CA PRO A 1228 50.51 5.33 -22.27
C PRO A 1228 50.99 6.05 -20.98
N GLU A 1229 50.26 7.06 -20.49
CA GLU A 1229 50.58 7.81 -19.26
C GLU A 1229 49.57 7.59 -18.12
N ILE A 1230 49.94 6.83 -17.08
CA ILE A 1230 49.03 6.53 -15.95
C ILE A 1230 48.79 7.75 -15.05
N CYS A 1231 47.57 8.27 -15.07
CA CYS A 1231 47.08 9.22 -14.05
C CYS A 1231 46.76 8.47 -12.74
N ALA A 1232 47.15 9.04 -11.59
CA ALA A 1232 46.78 8.52 -10.29
C ALA A 1232 45.32 8.84 -9.95
N VAL A 1233 44.65 7.92 -9.25
CA VAL A 1233 43.29 8.06 -8.74
C VAL A 1233 43.38 8.30 -7.21
N PRO A 1234 42.56 9.20 -6.62
CA PRO A 1234 42.34 9.24 -5.17
C PRO A 1234 41.71 7.95 -4.63
#